data_AF-A0A2J5HPZ3-F1
#
_entry.id   AF-A0A2J5HPZ3-F1
#
_cell.length_a   1.000
_cell.length_b   1.000
_cell.length_c   1.000
_cell.angle_alpha   90.00
_cell.angle_beta   90.00
_cell.angle_gamma   90.00
#
_symmetry.space_group_name_H-M   'P 1'
#
loop_
_entity.id
_entity.type
_entity.pdbx_description
1 polymer ?
#
loop_
_entity_poly.entity_id
_entity_poly.type
_entity_poly.pdbx_seq_one_letter_code
_entity_poly.pdbx_strand_id
1 'polypeptide(L)'
;MSHEPFPAAGTRSGNNNRNASRDSLELASLASSSPDSRESRSSSPSGISSSRKLSLEDEDPLGERTGLTRSYSVSSAFDFGNTLFPLSQTASGYAPLGGRPTLDREAGITDGALERNKTLTYINGLSLVVGLIIGSGIFSSPSQVNANAGSPGASLIAWVVAGILAWTGAASYAELGGAIPLNGGSQVYLSKIFGEMAGFLFTWCAVLVLKPGSAAIIAIIFGEYVVRAVIGAEVPLSPWVEKAVAFGGLFCVTLLNCISTRVAARIGDLFMILKFVALLGVTIIGIIVAMTGLSSSGSASKEWKTGWFEGTSTDVSAWAVAFSPLRQTNYVTGEFKNPNRDLPRVIHTAMPLVILSYLLANVSYFLVLPHSTIESSNTIAVQFGDKVFGSVGALIFALIVSASCLGALNATIFTSGRLVYAAGKEGYLPSIFGSLWTGGSPSSGSTNRLQRRSWASKSVARLFGEGARIGYTPINAMALNSGLTLVYVILGEFKTLVTFYGVAGYIFYFLTVLGLIVLRIREPHLERPYRTWISTPIIFCCVSLFLLSRAVIAEPLQTLIVVAFIVAGVPVYFWRIYRRDVYILFLPQAQHPTFVIIITMGSIQQPWEQTVSQKRALRDQAMQEHMVRDLDQRPPQVHHVHERSALANDPVAQEITDIDSIPVLLELLGSGKYTVEQVILAYIKRAVIAHQLTNCITEVVFDDALAQARSLDAHFKKTGQLKGPLHGVPVTVKDQFNVAGVDTTLGYVGRSFAPATESAVLVQILWDMGAVVLAKTNLPQSIMWAETSNPLWGLTVNPRNPDFTPGGSTGGESALLALHGSLLGLGTDIGGSIRIPQSLMGLYGFKPSSARYPYHGVPVSTEGQEHVPSSVGPMARDLSSICYVSRLIADSKPWESDPRCAPLPWNEAAFQEVQSRPLVIGLVLDDGVVKVHPPVERALLELSEKLKRSGHEVIIWDASDHLDYIRLMDLYYTVDGGEDIRRDISIAGEPCIPHVEALLNRGKPISVYEYWQLNKQKVALQKKSLDKWNAGRAPSGRLVDVLLAPTTPHSAVPHRGVRWVGYTKIWNLLDYPAVTFPVDQVRAEIDHRPAEAYQPRNDLDAWNWNLYDPQSMNGHPVNVQIIGRKLHEEVVLGAASVVEKVWRAAK
;
A
#
# COMPACT_ATOMS: atom_id res chain seq x y z
N MET A 1 -3.85 -0.36 -72.71
CA MET A 1 -3.82 0.82 -73.59
C MET A 1 -4.37 2.00 -72.82
N SER A 2 -3.81 3.22 -72.80
CA SER A 2 -2.42 3.67 -72.97
C SER A 2 -2.39 5.20 -72.92
N HIS A 3 -1.54 5.78 -72.07
CA HIS A 3 -1.12 7.19 -72.02
C HIS A 3 -2.12 8.31 -71.60
N GLU A 4 -1.70 9.01 -70.54
CA GLU A 4 -1.64 10.48 -70.30
C GLU A 4 -1.51 11.39 -71.55
N PRO A 5 -1.66 12.77 -71.49
CA PRO A 5 -1.29 13.65 -70.35
C PRO A 5 -2.10 14.95 -70.06
N PHE A 6 -1.64 15.62 -68.98
CA PHE A 6 -1.64 17.06 -68.60
C PHE A 6 -1.38 18.08 -69.75
N PRO A 7 -1.56 19.44 -69.62
CA PRO A 7 -1.11 20.34 -68.49
C PRO A 7 -1.98 21.63 -68.27
N ALA A 8 -1.45 22.78 -67.79
CA ALA A 8 -1.00 23.15 -66.42
C ALA A 8 -0.74 24.69 -66.31
N ALA A 9 -0.47 25.21 -65.09
CA ALA A 9 -0.08 26.60 -64.71
C ALA A 9 -1.16 27.71 -64.88
N GLY A 10 -1.26 28.77 -64.05
CA GLY A 10 -0.50 29.25 -62.86
C GLY A 10 -0.88 30.72 -62.55
N THR A 11 -0.49 31.43 -61.47
CA THR A 11 0.21 31.16 -60.19
C THR A 11 0.02 32.37 -59.22
N ARG A 12 -0.25 32.21 -57.91
CA ARG A 12 0.20 33.14 -56.83
C ARG A 12 0.08 32.54 -55.42
N SER A 13 1.12 32.73 -54.61
CA SER A 13 1.29 32.38 -53.17
C SER A 13 1.51 33.69 -52.39
N GLY A 14 1.29 33.86 -51.07
CA GLY A 14 0.79 32.99 -49.98
C GLY A 14 1.38 33.46 -48.63
N ASN A 15 0.70 33.30 -47.47
CA ASN A 15 1.37 33.33 -46.14
C ASN A 15 0.54 32.85 -44.91
N ASN A 16 1.14 31.93 -44.15
CA ASN A 16 1.12 31.62 -42.69
C ASN A 16 -0.11 31.81 -41.73
N ASN A 17 -0.71 30.68 -41.30
CA ASN A 17 -0.46 29.88 -40.07
C ASN A 17 -0.67 30.43 -38.59
N ARG A 18 -1.20 29.55 -37.71
CA ARG A 18 -1.28 29.54 -36.20
C ARG A 18 -2.31 30.48 -35.53
N ASN A 19 -3.15 30.11 -34.54
CA ASN A 19 -2.93 29.33 -33.30
C ASN A 19 -4.26 28.85 -32.64
N ALA A 20 -4.20 28.09 -31.53
CA ALA A 20 -5.35 27.39 -30.89
C ALA A 20 -5.93 28.05 -29.62
N SER A 21 -7.14 27.62 -29.19
CA SER A 21 -7.55 27.48 -27.76
C SER A 21 -8.87 26.69 -27.59
N ARG A 22 -9.43 26.65 -26.37
CA ARG A 22 -10.09 25.49 -25.73
C ARG A 22 -11.56 25.71 -25.31
N ASP A 23 -12.22 24.59 -25.00
CA ASP A 23 -13.25 24.33 -23.97
C ASP A 23 -14.77 24.64 -24.15
N SER A 24 -15.53 23.58 -23.80
CA SER A 24 -16.76 23.53 -22.97
C SER A 24 -18.18 23.89 -23.48
N LEU A 25 -19.00 22.82 -23.57
CA LEU A 25 -20.32 22.58 -22.95
C LEU A 25 -21.65 23.23 -23.46
N GLU A 26 -22.71 22.42 -23.24
CA GLU A 26 -24.18 22.66 -23.22
C GLU A 26 -24.99 22.81 -24.52
N LEU A 27 -26.03 21.95 -24.64
CA LEU A 27 -27.48 22.23 -24.82
C LEU A 27 -28.21 20.88 -25.06
N ALA A 28 -29.13 20.45 -24.19
CA ALA A 28 -30.62 20.63 -24.24
C ALA A 28 -31.33 19.59 -25.17
N SER A 29 -32.64 19.26 -25.08
CA SER A 29 -33.79 19.89 -24.41
C SER A 29 -35.00 18.92 -24.26
N LEU A 30 -35.89 19.16 -23.26
CA LEU A 30 -37.39 19.14 -23.28
C LEU A 30 -38.16 17.91 -23.87
N ALA A 31 -39.11 17.25 -23.17
CA ALA A 31 -40.50 17.67 -22.81
C ALA A 31 -41.44 17.87 -24.04
N SER A 32 -42.72 17.47 -24.12
CA SER A 32 -43.74 16.95 -23.16
C SER A 32 -44.96 16.38 -23.93
N SER A 33 -45.75 15.43 -23.35
CA SER A 33 -47.23 15.38 -23.50
C SER A 33 -47.92 14.33 -22.60
N SER A 34 -49.08 14.67 -22.04
CA SER A 34 -50.03 13.83 -21.24
C SER A 34 -51.47 14.11 -21.75
N PRO A 35 -52.61 13.78 -21.09
CA PRO A 35 -52.94 12.86 -19.98
C PRO A 35 -54.24 12.00 -20.23
N ASP A 36 -54.89 11.53 -19.14
CA ASP A 36 -56.29 11.06 -18.95
C ASP A 36 -56.71 9.60 -19.27
N SER A 37 -57.64 8.95 -18.54
CA SER A 37 -58.06 9.05 -17.11
C SER A 37 -58.93 7.84 -16.66
N ARG A 38 -58.82 7.39 -15.39
CA ARG A 38 -59.71 6.43 -14.65
C ARG A 38 -59.76 4.97 -15.20
N GLU A 39 -60.05 3.89 -14.45
CA GLU A 39 -60.56 3.72 -13.07
C GLU A 39 -59.99 2.45 -12.35
N SER A 40 -60.49 2.10 -11.17
CA SER A 40 -59.85 1.26 -10.11
C SER A 40 -59.98 -0.28 -10.18
N ARG A 41 -59.02 -1.04 -9.59
CA ARG A 41 -59.17 -1.78 -8.29
C ARG A 41 -58.00 -2.70 -7.84
N SER A 42 -57.60 -2.50 -6.57
CA SER A 42 -57.06 -3.46 -5.56
C SER A 42 -56.17 -4.67 -5.93
N SER A 43 -54.93 -4.69 -5.41
CA SER A 43 -54.58 -5.44 -4.17
C SER A 43 -53.25 -4.93 -3.56
N SER A 44 -53.16 -4.95 -2.22
CA SER A 44 -52.18 -4.22 -1.38
C SER A 44 -51.10 -5.15 -0.79
N PRO A 45 -50.09 -4.66 -0.03
CA PRO A 45 -49.20 -3.52 -0.30
C PRO A 45 -47.70 -3.80 -0.01
N SER A 46 -46.89 -2.80 -0.34
CA SER A 46 -45.45 -2.62 -0.09
C SER A 46 -44.97 -2.64 1.38
N GLY A 47 -43.67 -2.87 1.57
CA GLY A 47 -42.92 -2.39 2.74
C GLY A 47 -41.53 -1.83 2.38
N ILE A 48 -41.36 -0.51 2.46
CA ILE A 48 -40.03 0.16 2.56
C ILE A 48 -40.15 1.35 3.53
N SER A 49 -39.07 1.58 4.29
CA SER A 49 -38.59 2.89 4.76
C SER A 49 -38.71 3.25 6.25
N SER A 50 -37.59 2.99 6.93
CA SER A 50 -36.83 3.92 7.80
C SER A 50 -37.46 4.65 8.99
N SER A 51 -36.81 4.44 10.14
CA SER A 51 -36.41 5.43 11.15
C SER A 51 -37.47 6.33 11.80
N ARG A 52 -37.65 6.16 13.12
CA ARG A 52 -37.12 7.11 14.14
C ARG A 52 -37.24 6.56 15.56
N LYS A 53 -36.48 7.20 16.46
CA LYS A 53 -36.56 7.17 17.93
C LYS A 53 -37.90 6.70 18.52
N LEU A 54 -37.82 5.89 19.57
CA LEU A 54 -38.43 6.26 20.85
C LEU A 54 -37.66 5.67 22.04
N SER A 55 -37.56 6.44 23.10
CA SER A 55 -37.17 6.02 24.44
C SER A 55 -38.39 5.47 25.18
N LEU A 56 -38.20 4.49 26.07
CA LEU A 56 -39.10 4.24 27.19
C LEU A 56 -38.25 3.99 28.45
N GLU A 57 -38.32 4.94 29.37
CA GLU A 57 -38.27 4.67 30.81
C GLU A 57 -39.67 4.23 31.26
N ASP A 58 -39.77 3.74 32.51
CA ASP A 58 -40.99 3.32 33.22
C ASP A 58 -41.78 2.13 32.62
N GLU A 59 -41.66 0.96 33.26
CA GLU A 59 -42.58 0.59 34.36
C GLU A 59 -41.91 -0.40 35.34
N ASP A 60 -42.07 -0.15 36.64
CA ASP A 60 -41.77 -1.06 37.75
C ASP A 60 -43.04 -1.26 38.59
N PRO A 61 -43.51 -2.51 38.75
CA PRO A 61 -44.40 -2.86 39.83
C PRO A 61 -43.85 -4.00 40.71
N LEU A 62 -43.05 -3.60 41.71
CA LEU A 62 -43.11 -4.07 43.12
C LEU A 62 -43.22 -5.60 43.36
N GLY A 63 -42.13 -6.22 43.81
CA GLY A 63 -42.12 -7.57 44.41
C GLY A 63 -40.85 -7.85 45.20
N GLU A 64 -40.98 -8.37 46.43
CA GLU A 64 -39.90 -8.34 47.43
C GLU A 64 -38.76 -9.36 47.26
N ARG A 65 -37.65 -9.08 47.95
CA ARG A 65 -36.42 -9.90 48.05
C ARG A 65 -36.76 -11.27 48.67
N THR A 66 -36.16 -12.38 48.24
CA THR A 66 -34.76 -12.71 48.53
C THR A 66 -34.31 -13.99 47.81
N GLY A 67 -33.00 -14.09 47.53
CA GLY A 67 -32.30 -15.37 47.47
C GLY A 67 -32.50 -16.25 46.23
N LEU A 68 -31.71 -16.01 45.17
CA LEU A 68 -30.85 -17.02 44.52
C LEU A 68 -30.03 -16.38 43.38
N THR A 69 -28.75 -16.72 43.30
CA THR A 69 -27.82 -16.22 42.29
C THR A 69 -28.19 -16.72 40.89
N ARG A 70 -28.73 -15.84 40.03
CA ARG A 70 -28.87 -16.10 38.59
C ARG A 70 -27.69 -15.51 37.84
N SER A 71 -26.96 -16.38 37.15
CA SER A 71 -25.97 -16.04 36.14
C SER A 71 -26.64 -15.40 34.94
N TYR A 72 -26.31 -14.14 34.64
CA TYR A 72 -26.71 -13.51 33.38
C TYR A 72 -25.75 -13.93 32.26
N SER A 73 -26.32 -14.42 31.15
CA SER A 73 -25.61 -14.67 29.92
C SER A 73 -25.15 -13.35 29.30
N VAL A 74 -23.87 -13.26 28.95
CA VAL A 74 -23.34 -12.12 28.19
C VAL A 74 -23.77 -12.26 26.74
N SER A 75 -24.83 -11.53 26.36
CA SER A 75 -25.18 -11.34 24.94
C SER A 75 -24.15 -10.48 24.23
N SER A 76 -23.90 -10.79 22.96
CA SER A 76 -22.78 -10.28 22.16
C SER A 76 -22.72 -8.75 21.99
N ALA A 77 -21.91 -8.09 22.83
CA ALA A 77 -21.36 -6.78 22.54
C ALA A 77 -19.93 -6.95 21.99
N PHE A 78 -19.79 -7.00 20.66
CA PHE A 78 -18.48 -6.97 20.01
C PHE A 78 -17.86 -5.56 20.15
N ASP A 79 -17.01 -5.38 21.16
CA ASP A 79 -16.30 -4.14 21.41
C ASP A 79 -15.10 -3.96 20.45
N PHE A 80 -15.40 -3.57 19.21
CA PHE A 80 -14.42 -3.31 18.15
C PHE A 80 -13.52 -2.05 18.39
N GLY A 81 -13.59 -1.43 19.58
CA GLY A 81 -13.11 -0.07 19.80
C GLY A 81 -11.59 0.16 19.89
N ASN A 82 -10.76 -0.88 20.12
CA ASN A 82 -9.36 -0.69 20.56
C ASN A 82 -8.27 -1.44 19.76
N THR A 83 -8.61 -2.19 18.71
CA THR A 83 -7.63 -3.01 17.94
C THR A 83 -7.56 -2.67 16.45
N LEU A 84 -8.44 -1.82 15.94
CA LEU A 84 -8.38 -1.35 14.55
C LEU A 84 -7.34 -0.22 14.42
N PHE A 85 -6.35 -0.42 13.54
CA PHE A 85 -5.51 0.68 13.06
C PHE A 85 -6.40 1.75 12.42
N PRO A 86 -6.14 3.06 12.65
CA PRO A 86 -6.86 4.10 11.94
C PRO A 86 -6.54 4.00 10.45
N LEU A 87 -7.57 3.75 9.63
CA LEU A 87 -7.47 3.56 8.17
C LEU A 87 -6.86 4.77 7.41
N SER A 88 -6.59 5.88 8.10
CA SER A 88 -5.88 7.06 7.58
C SER A 88 -4.37 6.85 7.33
N GLN A 89 -3.81 5.65 7.59
CA GLN A 89 -2.42 5.30 7.24
C GLN A 89 -2.27 4.57 5.89
N THR A 90 -3.34 4.37 5.11
CA THR A 90 -3.29 3.64 3.83
C THR A 90 -3.34 4.52 2.58
N ALA A 91 -3.34 5.85 2.72
CA ALA A 91 -3.11 6.77 1.61
C ALA A 91 -1.61 7.10 1.54
N SER A 92 -1.00 6.96 0.34
CA SER A 92 0.41 7.20 0.04
C SER A 92 1.05 8.32 0.89
N GLY A 93 1.90 7.96 1.85
CA GLY A 93 2.57 8.96 2.69
C GLY A 93 3.35 8.40 3.87
N TYR A 94 4.68 8.43 3.75
CA TYR A 94 5.66 8.39 4.85
C TYR A 94 5.68 7.08 5.66
N ALA A 95 6.65 6.21 5.35
CA ALA A 95 6.99 5.03 6.14
C ALA A 95 8.21 5.32 7.02
N PRO A 96 8.21 4.93 8.32
CA PRO A 96 9.26 5.29 9.25
C PRO A 96 10.60 4.65 8.89
N LEU A 97 11.65 5.48 8.84
CA LEU A 97 13.04 5.05 8.68
C LEU A 97 13.50 4.28 9.93
N GLY A 98 13.15 3.00 10.04
CA GLY A 98 13.63 2.11 11.11
C GLY A 98 12.64 1.06 11.61
N GLY A 99 11.48 0.89 10.98
CA GLY A 99 10.66 -0.31 11.21
C GLY A 99 11.48 -1.57 10.88
N ARG A 100 11.54 -2.54 11.81
CA ARG A 100 12.09 -3.87 11.50
C ARG A 100 11.27 -4.50 10.36
N PRO A 101 11.88 -5.29 9.46
CA PRO A 101 11.14 -6.09 8.50
C PRO A 101 10.10 -6.95 9.24
N THR A 102 8.88 -7.04 8.72
CA THR A 102 7.74 -7.72 9.37
C THR A 102 7.80 -9.24 9.22
N LEU A 103 8.99 -9.82 9.40
CA LEU A 103 9.24 -11.27 9.38
C LEU A 103 9.21 -11.90 10.78
N ASP A 104 9.42 -11.12 11.85
CA ASP A 104 9.28 -11.58 13.25
C ASP A 104 7.80 -11.64 13.67
N ARG A 105 7.13 -12.75 13.30
CA ARG A 105 5.68 -12.97 13.51
C ARG A 105 5.25 -13.02 14.99
N GLU A 106 6.17 -13.11 15.93
CA GLU A 106 5.90 -13.14 17.38
C GLU A 106 6.14 -11.81 18.12
N ALA A 107 6.91 -10.86 17.54
CA ALA A 107 7.23 -9.58 18.19
C ALA A 107 6.11 -8.53 18.05
N GLY A 108 5.15 -8.72 17.12
CA GLY A 108 4.10 -7.74 16.80
C GLY A 108 3.09 -7.44 17.91
N ILE A 109 3.10 -8.20 19.02
CA ILE A 109 2.16 -8.05 20.14
C ILE A 109 2.67 -7.05 21.19
N THR A 110 3.98 -6.78 21.26
CA THR A 110 4.58 -6.03 22.38
C THR A 110 4.87 -4.55 22.12
N ASP A 111 4.91 -4.08 20.86
CA ASP A 111 5.25 -2.69 20.57
C ASP A 111 4.04 -1.73 20.62
N GLY A 112 4.01 -0.93 21.69
CA GLY A 112 2.89 -0.11 22.10
C GLY A 112 2.95 1.32 21.56
N ALA A 113 2.71 1.52 20.27
CA ALA A 113 2.67 2.89 19.71
C ALA A 113 1.65 3.79 20.44
N LEU A 114 2.05 5.01 20.84
CA LEU A 114 1.18 5.98 21.52
C LEU A 114 -0.12 6.27 20.75
N GLU A 115 -0.06 6.19 19.41
CA GLU A 115 -1.17 6.39 18.46
C GLU A 115 -2.34 5.39 18.65
N ARG A 116 -2.09 4.23 19.28
CA ARG A 116 -3.15 3.25 19.64
C ARG A 116 -4.03 3.72 20.80
N ASN A 117 -3.60 4.71 21.60
CA ASN A 117 -4.29 5.15 22.81
C ASN A 117 -4.84 6.59 22.71
N LYS A 118 -5.93 6.77 21.95
CA LYS A 118 -6.65 8.06 21.79
C LYS A 118 -7.26 8.55 23.10
N THR A 119 -6.49 9.31 23.88
CA THR A 119 -6.88 9.75 25.22
C THR A 119 -7.32 11.22 25.30
N LEU A 120 -6.97 12.06 24.32
CA LEU A 120 -7.26 13.50 24.36
C LEU A 120 -8.69 13.82 23.89
N THR A 121 -9.41 14.59 24.71
CA THR A 121 -10.73 15.13 24.41
C THR A 121 -10.64 16.55 23.85
N TYR A 122 -11.77 17.10 23.35
CA TYR A 122 -11.89 18.51 22.97
C TYR A 122 -11.41 19.46 24.08
N ILE A 123 -11.76 19.21 25.34
CA ILE A 123 -11.34 20.06 26.47
C ILE A 123 -9.83 19.96 26.70
N ASN A 124 -9.24 18.77 26.62
CA ASN A 124 -7.78 18.62 26.73
C ASN A 124 -7.03 19.28 25.57
N GLY A 125 -7.61 19.26 24.37
CA GLY A 125 -7.11 20.02 23.23
C GLY A 125 -7.14 21.52 23.48
N LEU A 126 -8.29 22.06 23.88
CA LEU A 126 -8.47 23.47 24.22
C LEU A 126 -7.50 23.93 25.33
N SER A 127 -7.39 23.13 26.38
CA SER A 127 -6.45 23.27 27.50
C SER A 127 -4.99 23.29 27.05
N LEU A 128 -4.59 22.43 26.12
CA LEU A 128 -3.25 22.42 25.56
C LEU A 128 -2.96 23.65 24.68
N VAL A 129 -3.93 24.09 23.86
CA VAL A 129 -3.78 25.28 23.00
C VAL A 129 -3.72 26.56 23.83
N VAL A 130 -4.72 26.79 24.67
CA VAL A 130 -4.75 27.92 25.61
C VAL A 130 -3.54 27.87 26.53
N GLY A 131 -3.16 26.68 27.03
CA GLY A 131 -2.03 26.50 27.93
C GLY A 131 -0.68 26.86 27.30
N LEU A 132 -0.48 26.57 26.01
CA LEU A 132 0.74 26.94 25.27
C LEU A 132 0.79 28.43 24.94
N ILE A 133 -0.34 29.05 24.58
CA ILE A 133 -0.41 30.45 24.16
C ILE A 133 -0.51 31.38 25.37
N ILE A 134 -1.54 31.24 26.20
CA ILE A 134 -1.70 31.96 27.48
C ILE A 134 -0.74 31.35 28.50
N GLY A 135 0.40 31.99 28.68
CA GLY A 135 1.44 31.57 29.61
C GLY A 135 2.18 32.78 30.17
N SER A 136 3.50 32.77 30.07
CA SER A 136 4.35 33.88 30.49
C SER A 136 4.26 35.13 29.59
N GLY A 137 3.93 34.96 28.31
CA GLY A 137 4.00 36.05 27.30
C GLY A 137 3.12 37.26 27.60
N ILE A 138 1.85 37.08 27.97
CA ILE A 138 0.94 38.22 28.25
C ILE A 138 1.38 39.06 29.46
N PHE A 139 2.26 38.53 30.31
CA PHE A 139 2.73 39.21 31.52
C PHE A 139 4.12 39.87 31.35
N SER A 140 4.85 39.58 30.27
CA SER A 140 6.19 40.11 29.98
C SER A 140 6.36 40.77 28.60
N SER A 141 5.50 40.47 27.63
CA SER A 141 5.52 41.08 26.29
C SER A 141 4.89 42.48 26.18
N PRO A 142 3.89 42.91 26.98
CA PRO A 142 3.29 44.23 26.81
C PRO A 142 4.27 45.40 26.93
N SER A 143 5.30 45.31 27.77
CA SER A 143 6.36 46.32 27.88
C SER A 143 7.09 46.51 26.55
N GLN A 144 7.53 45.40 25.94
CA GLN A 144 8.24 45.39 24.66
C GLN A 144 7.35 45.82 23.50
N VAL A 145 6.07 45.41 23.48
CA VAL A 145 5.13 45.86 22.43
C VAL A 145 4.87 47.37 22.55
N ASN A 146 4.64 47.89 23.76
CA ASN A 146 4.39 49.33 23.95
C ASN A 146 5.61 50.18 23.59
N ALA A 147 6.79 49.82 24.11
CA ALA A 147 8.03 50.56 23.88
C ALA A 147 8.43 50.63 22.39
N ASN A 148 8.07 49.64 21.57
CA ASN A 148 8.33 49.67 20.13
C ASN A 148 7.18 50.31 19.31
N ALA A 149 5.92 50.19 19.76
CA ALA A 149 4.78 50.82 19.11
C ALA A 149 4.71 52.35 19.36
N GLY A 150 5.26 52.82 20.49
CA GLY A 150 5.32 54.22 20.90
C GLY A 150 4.02 54.79 21.47
N SER A 151 2.87 54.12 21.30
CA SER A 151 1.60 54.52 21.90
C SER A 151 0.70 53.33 22.29
N PRO A 152 -0.23 53.51 23.25
CA PRO A 152 -1.15 52.45 23.68
C PRO A 152 -2.10 51.97 22.57
N GLY A 153 -2.61 52.90 21.76
CA GLY A 153 -3.49 52.61 20.63
C GLY A 153 -2.76 51.83 19.54
N ALA A 154 -1.51 52.20 19.23
CA ALA A 154 -0.65 51.44 18.32
C ALA A 154 -0.35 50.03 18.86
N SER A 155 -0.03 49.93 20.16
CA SER A 155 0.20 48.65 20.87
C SER A 155 -1.01 47.71 20.76
N LEU A 156 -2.24 48.20 20.98
CA LEU A 156 -3.46 47.41 20.82
C LEU A 156 -3.72 46.97 19.37
N ILE A 157 -3.47 47.83 18.37
CA ILE A 157 -3.56 47.46 16.96
C ILE A 157 -2.54 46.35 16.64
N ALA A 158 -1.31 46.46 17.13
CA ALA A 158 -0.29 45.43 16.96
C ALA A 158 -0.73 44.08 17.55
N TRP A 159 -1.33 44.07 18.75
CA TRP A 159 -1.92 42.86 19.34
C TRP A 159 -3.06 42.26 18.51
N VAL A 160 -3.95 43.08 17.92
CA VAL A 160 -5.03 42.60 17.02
C VAL A 160 -4.43 41.96 15.77
N VAL A 161 -3.51 42.65 15.09
CA VAL A 161 -2.91 42.17 13.83
C VAL A 161 -2.05 40.92 14.07
N ALA A 162 -1.29 40.87 15.16
CA ALA A 162 -0.55 39.68 15.58
C ALA A 162 -1.49 38.51 15.87
N GLY A 163 -2.61 38.75 16.56
CA GLY A 163 -3.64 37.75 16.84
C GLY A 163 -4.30 37.18 15.58
N ILE A 164 -4.64 38.03 14.61
CA ILE A 164 -5.22 37.59 13.32
C ILE A 164 -4.19 36.79 12.51
N LEU A 165 -2.94 37.26 12.41
CA LEU A 165 -1.85 36.53 11.73
C LEU A 165 -1.61 35.16 12.38
N ALA A 166 -1.57 35.12 13.70
CA ALA A 166 -1.49 33.88 14.47
C ALA A 166 -2.64 32.92 14.14
N TRP A 167 -3.87 33.43 14.01
CA TRP A 167 -5.04 32.62 13.68
C TRP A 167 -5.00 32.09 12.24
N THR A 168 -4.51 32.86 11.25
CA THR A 168 -4.35 32.36 9.87
C THR A 168 -3.30 31.24 9.79
N GLY A 169 -2.20 31.36 10.53
CA GLY A 169 -1.22 30.28 10.69
C GLY A 169 -1.84 29.04 11.35
N ALA A 170 -2.47 29.20 12.52
CA ALA A 170 -3.08 28.10 13.27
C ALA A 170 -4.18 27.37 12.49
N ALA A 171 -4.99 28.09 11.70
CA ALA A 171 -6.00 27.49 10.83
C ALA A 171 -5.37 26.68 9.68
N SER A 172 -4.29 27.20 9.07
CA SER A 172 -3.53 26.47 8.03
C SER A 172 -2.91 25.18 8.59
N TYR A 173 -2.40 25.25 9.83
CA TYR A 173 -1.97 24.08 10.58
C TYR A 173 -3.11 23.10 10.88
N ALA A 174 -4.31 23.56 11.24
CA ALA A 174 -5.46 22.68 11.49
C ALA A 174 -5.89 21.88 10.24
N GLU A 175 -5.73 22.44 9.03
CA GLU A 175 -5.95 21.71 7.77
C GLU A 175 -4.90 20.62 7.55
N LEU A 176 -3.62 20.92 7.74
CA LEU A 176 -2.56 19.90 7.65
C LEU A 176 -2.75 18.78 8.69
N GLY A 177 -3.14 19.12 9.92
CA GLY A 177 -3.43 18.14 10.97
C GLY A 177 -4.72 17.34 10.75
N GLY A 178 -5.71 17.91 10.07
CA GLY A 178 -6.93 17.20 9.66
C GLY A 178 -6.70 16.26 8.47
N ALA A 179 -5.77 16.59 7.57
CA ALA A 179 -5.40 15.76 6.43
C ALA A 179 -4.35 14.68 6.78
N ILE A 180 -3.43 14.97 7.71
CA ILE A 180 -2.34 14.07 8.13
C ILE A 180 -2.36 13.95 9.67
N PRO A 181 -3.21 13.06 10.24
CA PRO A 181 -3.45 12.97 11.68
C PRO A 181 -2.39 12.14 12.43
N LEU A 182 -1.11 12.34 12.11
CA LEU A 182 0.04 11.64 12.71
C LEU A 182 0.69 12.47 13.82
N ASN A 183 1.35 11.80 14.77
CA ASN A 183 2.13 12.48 15.81
C ASN A 183 3.48 12.96 15.26
N GLY A 184 3.89 14.19 15.62
CA GLY A 184 5.11 14.85 15.11
C GLY A 184 4.86 16.21 14.45
N GLY A 185 3.63 16.50 14.01
CA GLY A 185 3.23 17.82 13.51
C GLY A 185 4.05 18.27 12.29
N SER A 186 4.69 19.45 12.38
CA SER A 186 5.50 20.03 11.29
C SER A 186 6.55 19.07 10.72
N GLN A 187 7.13 18.16 11.52
CA GLN A 187 8.07 17.14 11.04
C GLN A 187 7.46 16.32 9.90
N VAL A 188 6.30 15.72 10.16
CA VAL A 188 5.64 14.78 9.25
C VAL A 188 5.12 15.52 8.02
N TYR A 189 4.59 16.74 8.21
CA TYR A 189 4.13 17.58 7.11
C TYR A 189 5.29 17.94 6.17
N LEU A 190 6.42 18.40 6.72
CA LEU A 190 7.58 18.77 5.92
C LEU A 190 8.22 17.55 5.23
N SER A 191 8.28 16.38 5.87
CA SER A 191 8.76 15.17 5.19
C SER A 191 7.86 14.75 4.03
N LYS A 192 6.54 14.68 4.25
CA LYS A 192 5.57 14.32 3.20
C LYS A 192 5.60 15.30 2.02
N ILE A 193 5.86 16.59 2.25
CA ILE A 193 5.79 17.63 1.22
C ILE A 193 7.12 17.83 0.49
N PHE A 194 8.24 17.91 1.23
CA PHE A 194 9.58 18.27 0.73
C PHE A 194 10.64 17.15 0.89
N GLY A 195 10.28 16.00 1.43
CA GLY A 195 11.15 14.82 1.60
C GLY A 195 11.87 14.75 2.97
N GLU A 196 12.44 13.58 3.25
CA GLU A 196 13.04 13.20 4.54
C GLU A 196 14.03 14.23 5.11
N MET A 197 14.85 14.83 4.25
CA MET A 197 15.82 15.85 4.68
C MET A 197 15.12 17.07 5.31
N ALA A 198 13.97 17.50 4.80
CA ALA A 198 13.22 18.62 5.38
C ALA A 198 12.57 18.26 6.71
N GLY A 199 12.06 17.03 6.84
CA GLY A 199 11.58 16.47 8.11
C GLY A 199 12.68 16.38 9.16
N PHE A 200 13.86 15.90 8.78
CA PHE A 200 15.04 15.83 9.64
C PHE A 200 15.53 17.21 10.07
N LEU A 201 15.68 18.17 9.14
CA LEU A 201 16.15 19.53 9.44
C LEU A 201 15.19 20.28 10.39
N PHE A 202 13.88 20.09 10.22
CA PHE A 202 12.90 20.56 11.19
C PHE A 202 13.13 19.91 12.57
N THR A 203 13.26 18.59 12.64
CA THR A 203 13.47 17.86 13.90
C THR A 203 14.75 18.28 14.61
N TRP A 204 15.86 18.42 13.86
CA TRP A 204 17.15 18.93 14.33
C TRP A 204 16.99 20.29 15.03
N CYS A 205 16.37 21.25 14.35
CA CYS A 205 16.12 22.57 14.92
C CYS A 205 15.09 22.54 16.08
N ALA A 206 14.02 21.77 15.94
CA ALA A 206 12.93 21.76 16.91
C ALA A 206 13.31 21.11 18.24
N VAL A 207 14.10 20.03 18.21
CA VAL A 207 14.58 19.32 19.40
C VAL A 207 15.74 20.05 20.08
N LEU A 208 16.66 20.66 19.32
CA LEU A 208 17.86 21.30 19.89
C LEU A 208 17.69 22.80 20.18
N VAL A 209 16.73 23.49 19.55
CA VAL A 209 16.53 24.94 19.69
C VAL A 209 15.09 25.28 20.09
N LEU A 210 14.10 24.97 19.26
CA LEU A 210 12.75 25.56 19.42
C LEU A 210 12.05 25.13 20.71
N LYS A 211 12.03 23.82 21.02
CA LYS A 211 11.36 23.29 22.21
C LYS A 211 12.12 23.61 23.51
N PRO A 212 13.44 23.38 23.63
CA PRO A 212 14.19 23.75 24.82
C PRO A 212 14.21 25.25 25.09
N GLY A 213 14.44 26.09 24.08
CA GLY A 213 14.46 27.54 24.22
C GLY A 213 13.10 28.10 24.70
N SER A 214 12.00 27.63 24.11
CA SER A 214 10.65 28.02 24.56
C SER A 214 10.34 27.56 25.99
N ALA A 215 10.82 26.38 26.41
CA ALA A 215 10.63 25.90 27.78
C ALA A 215 11.49 26.70 28.78
N ALA A 216 12.72 27.05 28.40
CA ALA A 216 13.63 27.85 29.22
C ALA A 216 13.07 29.25 29.50
N ILE A 217 12.54 29.93 28.47
CA ILE A 217 11.88 31.24 28.62
C ILE A 217 10.73 31.18 29.66
N ILE A 218 9.89 30.14 29.61
CA ILE A 218 8.77 29.99 30.56
C ILE A 218 9.31 29.70 31.98
N ALA A 219 10.33 28.86 32.10
CA ALA A 219 10.93 28.49 33.38
C ALA A 219 11.63 29.69 34.06
N ILE A 220 12.35 30.53 33.31
CA ILE A 220 12.99 31.75 33.84
C ILE A 220 11.93 32.71 34.38
N ILE A 221 10.87 33.00 33.60
CA ILE A 221 9.78 33.89 34.05
C ILE A 221 9.03 33.30 35.25
N PHE A 222 8.83 31.98 35.30
CA PHE A 222 8.32 31.31 36.51
C PHE A 222 9.24 31.55 37.73
N GLY A 223 10.56 31.44 37.55
CA GLY A 223 11.55 31.73 38.58
C GLY A 223 11.45 33.16 39.09
N GLU A 224 11.50 34.14 38.20
CA GLU A 224 11.39 35.58 38.54
C GLU A 224 10.11 35.89 39.33
N TYR A 225 8.95 35.41 38.86
CA TYR A 225 7.67 35.67 39.53
C TYR A 225 7.53 34.98 40.90
N VAL A 226 8.04 33.75 41.06
CA VAL A 226 8.04 33.08 42.37
C VAL A 226 9.00 33.77 43.33
N VAL A 227 10.17 34.22 42.88
CA VAL A 227 11.13 34.95 43.72
C VAL A 227 10.55 36.30 44.15
N ARG A 228 9.92 37.06 43.24
CA ARG A 228 9.20 38.31 43.57
C ARG A 228 8.03 38.09 44.53
N ALA A 229 7.36 36.93 44.50
CA ALA A 229 6.32 36.59 45.48
C ALA A 229 6.87 36.45 46.92
N VAL A 230 8.14 36.07 47.09
CA VAL A 230 8.77 35.87 48.41
C VAL A 230 9.52 37.10 48.90
N ILE A 231 10.22 37.82 48.00
CA ILE A 231 11.13 38.91 48.35
C ILE A 231 10.47 40.30 48.17
N GLY A 232 9.37 40.40 47.42
CA GLY A 232 8.71 41.65 47.09
C GLY A 232 9.21 42.27 45.77
N ALA A 233 8.58 43.36 45.33
CA ALA A 233 8.76 43.92 43.99
C ALA A 233 10.01 44.79 43.81
N GLU A 234 10.59 45.32 44.90
CA GLU A 234 11.61 46.39 44.87
C GLU A 234 13.05 45.93 45.16
N VAL A 235 13.26 44.67 45.56
CA VAL A 235 14.59 44.16 45.92
C VAL A 235 15.33 43.65 44.68
N PRO A 236 16.60 44.05 44.43
CA PRO A 236 17.38 43.56 43.29
C PRO A 236 17.68 42.05 43.43
N LEU A 237 17.38 41.29 42.38
CA LEU A 237 17.45 39.83 42.38
C LEU A 237 18.79 39.31 41.85
N SER A 238 19.27 38.22 42.45
CA SER A 238 20.42 37.48 41.91
C SER A 238 19.95 36.50 40.82
N PRO A 239 20.47 36.58 39.58
CA PRO A 239 20.04 35.72 38.47
C PRO A 239 20.16 34.22 38.75
N TRP A 240 21.05 33.82 39.68
CA TRP A 240 21.23 32.43 40.07
C TRP A 240 20.09 31.89 40.96
N VAL A 241 19.45 32.76 41.74
CA VAL A 241 18.30 32.38 42.60
C VAL A 241 17.07 32.12 41.71
N GLU A 242 16.81 33.00 40.75
CA GLU A 242 15.76 32.83 39.75
C GLU A 242 15.95 31.55 38.93
N LYS A 243 17.19 31.29 38.45
CA LYS A 243 17.55 30.07 37.72
C LYS A 243 17.38 28.81 38.57
N ALA A 244 17.71 28.85 39.87
CA ALA A 244 17.49 27.72 40.77
C ALA A 244 15.99 27.38 40.94
N VAL A 245 15.13 28.39 41.10
CA VAL A 245 13.67 28.20 41.17
C VAL A 245 13.10 27.72 39.83
N ALA A 246 13.62 28.24 38.71
CA ALA A 246 13.30 27.77 37.36
C ALA A 246 13.61 26.27 37.17
N PHE A 247 14.77 25.80 37.65
CA PHE A 247 15.13 24.37 37.63
C PHE A 247 14.14 23.52 38.45
N GLY A 248 13.75 23.98 39.65
CA GLY A 248 12.76 23.30 40.48
C GLY A 248 11.41 23.15 39.76
N GLY A 249 10.91 24.23 39.14
CA GLY A 249 9.69 24.20 38.33
C GLY A 249 9.77 23.22 37.14
N LEU A 250 10.88 23.27 36.39
CA LEU A 250 11.14 22.38 35.26
C LEU A 250 11.21 20.90 35.68
N PHE A 251 11.92 20.60 36.77
CA PHE A 251 12.06 19.24 37.29
C PHE A 251 10.71 18.67 37.73
N CYS A 252 9.94 19.42 38.54
CA CYS A 252 8.62 19.01 39.01
C CYS A 252 7.66 18.72 37.85
N VAL A 253 7.60 19.60 36.84
CA VAL A 253 6.76 19.39 35.65
C VAL A 253 7.21 18.17 34.84
N THR A 254 8.52 17.99 34.65
CA THR A 254 9.08 16.84 33.93
C THR A 254 8.71 15.53 34.65
N LEU A 255 8.89 15.48 35.97
CA LEU A 255 8.57 14.32 36.81
C LEU A 255 7.09 13.95 36.74
N LEU A 256 6.18 14.93 36.85
CA LEU A 256 4.73 14.69 36.73
C LEU A 256 4.35 14.09 35.37
N ASN A 257 4.96 14.56 34.28
CA ASN A 257 4.73 14.03 32.94
C ASN A 257 5.30 12.61 32.76
N CYS A 258 6.45 12.31 33.35
CA CYS A 258 7.03 10.96 33.37
C CYS A 258 6.16 9.96 34.14
N ILE A 259 5.48 10.39 35.22
CA ILE A 259 4.59 9.54 36.03
C ILE A 259 3.30 9.19 35.27
N SER A 260 2.59 10.18 34.71
CA SER A 260 1.37 9.93 33.94
C SER A 260 0.96 11.07 33.01
N THR A 261 0.85 10.78 31.72
CA THR A 261 0.30 11.70 30.71
C THR A 261 -1.15 12.12 30.98
N ARG A 262 -1.98 11.23 31.55
CA ARG A 262 -3.39 11.57 31.90
C ARG A 262 -3.49 12.55 33.05
N VAL A 263 -2.59 12.44 34.04
CA VAL A 263 -2.51 13.39 35.16
C VAL A 263 -2.00 14.74 34.66
N ALA A 264 -0.94 14.76 33.84
CA ALA A 264 -0.43 15.97 33.22
C ALA A 264 -1.49 16.72 32.37
N ALA A 265 -2.34 16.00 31.63
CA ALA A 265 -3.45 16.58 30.87
C ALA A 265 -4.52 17.23 31.78
N ARG A 266 -4.99 16.51 32.82
CA ARG A 266 -5.97 17.06 33.79
C ARG A 266 -5.45 18.27 34.57
N ILE A 267 -4.16 18.26 34.93
CA ILE A 267 -3.48 19.41 35.55
C ILE A 267 -3.46 20.59 34.59
N GLY A 268 -3.26 20.35 33.29
CA GLY A 268 -3.42 21.36 32.24
C GLY A 268 -4.82 21.99 32.24
N ASP A 269 -5.88 21.16 32.30
CA ASP A 269 -7.27 21.64 32.28
C ASP A 269 -7.57 22.59 33.47
N LEU A 270 -7.07 22.25 34.66
CA LEU A 270 -7.16 23.11 35.85
C LEU A 270 -6.44 24.44 35.64
N PHE A 271 -5.19 24.42 35.14
CA PHE A 271 -4.45 25.65 34.87
C PHE A 271 -5.09 26.50 33.76
N MET A 272 -5.75 25.90 32.77
CA MET A 272 -6.51 26.64 31.75
C MET A 272 -7.65 27.46 32.40
N ILE A 273 -8.43 26.85 33.29
CA ILE A 273 -9.54 27.53 33.98
C ILE A 273 -8.99 28.68 34.85
N LEU A 274 -7.94 28.42 35.64
CA LEU A 274 -7.31 29.43 36.49
C LEU A 274 -6.78 30.63 35.68
N LYS A 275 -6.22 30.40 34.49
CA LYS A 275 -5.74 31.46 33.58
C LYS A 275 -6.87 32.40 33.12
N PHE A 276 -8.02 31.85 32.72
CA PHE A 276 -9.15 32.69 32.30
C PHE A 276 -9.77 33.46 33.45
N VAL A 277 -9.93 32.83 34.62
CA VAL A 277 -10.41 33.51 35.83
C VAL A 277 -9.47 34.66 36.22
N ALA A 278 -8.15 34.44 36.15
CA ALA A 278 -7.16 35.48 36.42
C ALA A 278 -7.25 36.67 35.45
N LEU A 279 -7.29 36.43 34.14
CA LEU A 279 -7.34 37.51 33.14
C LEU A 279 -8.68 38.27 33.16
N LEU A 280 -9.80 37.57 33.40
CA LEU A 280 -11.10 38.20 33.64
C LEU A 280 -11.08 39.04 34.92
N GLY A 281 -10.43 38.55 35.98
CA GLY A 281 -10.20 39.29 37.22
C GLY A 281 -9.43 40.60 37.00
N VAL A 282 -8.27 40.54 36.33
CA VAL A 282 -7.49 41.73 35.91
C VAL A 282 -8.40 42.73 35.17
N THR A 283 -9.25 42.23 34.27
CA THR A 283 -10.13 43.06 33.45
C THR A 283 -11.17 43.80 34.28
N ILE A 284 -11.89 43.07 35.14
CA ILE A 284 -12.94 43.64 36.01
C ILE A 284 -12.30 44.65 36.98
N ILE A 285 -11.15 44.31 37.56
CA ILE A 285 -10.41 45.19 38.47
C ILE A 285 -9.97 46.47 37.77
N GLY A 286 -9.39 46.38 36.56
CA GLY A 286 -8.95 47.55 35.79
C GLY A 286 -10.10 48.51 35.46
N ILE A 287 -11.26 47.97 35.08
CA ILE A 287 -12.48 48.78 34.82
C ILE A 287 -12.98 49.44 36.11
N ILE A 288 -13.04 48.72 37.24
CA ILE A 288 -13.47 49.27 38.54
C ILE A 288 -12.54 50.42 38.97
N VAL A 289 -11.22 50.26 38.84
CA VAL A 289 -10.24 51.30 39.18
C VAL A 289 -10.37 52.51 38.25
N ALA A 290 -10.61 52.31 36.95
CA ALA A 290 -10.85 53.40 36.00
C ALA A 290 -12.13 54.21 36.31
N MET A 291 -13.19 53.53 36.76
CA MET A 291 -14.47 54.16 37.12
C MET A 291 -14.45 54.86 38.49
N THR A 292 -13.78 54.26 39.48
CA THR A 292 -13.80 54.73 40.88
C THR A 292 -12.60 55.59 41.28
N GLY A 293 -11.47 55.46 40.58
CA GLY A 293 -10.20 56.11 40.94
C GLY A 293 -9.51 55.53 42.19
N LEU A 294 -10.04 54.46 42.78
CA LEU A 294 -9.50 53.83 43.99
C LEU A 294 -8.22 53.05 43.67
N SER A 295 -7.13 53.38 44.36
CA SER A 295 -5.81 52.73 44.24
C SER A 295 -5.11 52.78 45.60
N SER A 296 -4.39 51.70 45.96
CA SER A 296 -3.79 51.56 47.29
C SER A 296 -2.50 52.35 47.44
N SER A 297 -1.65 52.41 46.41
CA SER A 297 -0.39 53.17 46.41
C SER A 297 -0.51 54.49 45.63
N GLY A 298 -1.39 55.38 46.10
CA GLY A 298 -1.59 56.74 45.59
C GLY A 298 -2.70 56.87 44.54
N SER A 299 -2.73 57.98 43.79
CA SER A 299 -3.74 58.20 42.74
C SER A 299 -3.56 57.25 41.55
N ALA A 300 -4.68 56.77 41.00
CA ALA A 300 -4.70 56.02 39.74
C ALA A 300 -4.25 56.91 38.56
N SER A 301 -3.60 56.31 37.56
CA SER A 301 -3.18 57.04 36.35
C SER A 301 -4.38 57.65 35.64
N LYS A 302 -4.21 58.87 35.13
CA LYS A 302 -5.18 59.57 34.27
C LYS A 302 -4.67 59.72 32.83
N GLU A 303 -3.48 59.21 32.53
CA GLU A 303 -2.83 59.34 31.21
C GLU A 303 -3.74 58.80 30.09
N TRP A 304 -4.42 57.66 30.33
CA TRP A 304 -5.40 57.06 29.42
C TRP A 304 -6.59 57.95 29.03
N LYS A 305 -6.81 59.10 29.66
CA LYS A 305 -7.91 60.01 29.26
C LYS A 305 -7.57 60.87 28.04
N THR A 306 -6.31 60.90 27.59
CA THR A 306 -5.80 61.72 26.48
C THR A 306 -4.71 60.97 25.71
N GLY A 307 -4.44 61.33 24.46
CA GLY A 307 -3.19 60.92 23.79
C GLY A 307 -3.04 59.44 23.38
N TRP A 308 -4.11 58.66 23.20
CA TRP A 308 -4.03 57.22 22.86
C TRP A 308 -3.14 56.84 21.66
N PHE A 309 -2.94 57.76 20.72
CA PHE A 309 -2.09 57.57 19.53
C PHE A 309 -0.92 58.57 19.45
N GLU A 310 -0.73 59.37 20.50
CA GLU A 310 0.37 60.32 20.60
C GLU A 310 1.69 59.56 20.84
N GLY A 311 2.78 59.98 20.20
CA GLY A 311 4.06 59.25 20.24
C GLY A 311 4.14 57.97 19.39
N THR A 312 3.10 57.63 18.61
CA THR A 312 3.10 56.43 17.74
C THR A 312 4.32 56.39 16.82
N SER A 313 5.09 55.30 16.87
CA SER A 313 6.23 55.09 15.98
C SER A 313 5.77 54.94 14.52
N THR A 314 6.40 55.69 13.61
CA THR A 314 6.17 55.58 12.16
C THR A 314 7.02 54.51 11.50
N ASP A 315 7.99 53.92 12.22
CA ASP A 315 8.83 52.86 11.69
C ASP A 315 8.13 51.50 11.75
N VAL A 316 7.74 51.00 10.57
CA VAL A 316 7.17 49.65 10.37
C VAL A 316 8.08 48.56 10.95
N SER A 317 9.39 48.81 11.07
CA SER A 317 10.37 47.91 11.68
C SER A 317 10.21 47.78 13.20
N ALA A 318 9.85 48.85 13.89
CA ALA A 318 9.58 48.81 15.33
C ALA A 318 8.29 48.01 15.61
N TRP A 319 7.26 48.23 14.80
CA TRP A 319 6.04 47.42 14.82
C TRP A 319 6.30 45.94 14.50
N ALA A 320 7.32 45.62 13.71
CA ALA A 320 7.67 44.24 13.38
C ALA A 320 8.01 43.39 14.62
N VAL A 321 8.59 44.01 15.65
CA VAL A 321 8.96 43.34 16.93
C VAL A 321 7.73 42.87 17.71
N ALA A 322 6.58 43.53 17.54
CA ALA A 322 5.33 43.14 18.18
C ALA A 322 4.72 41.85 17.61
N PHE A 323 5.09 41.47 16.38
CA PHE A 323 4.66 40.20 15.76
C PHE A 323 5.54 39.04 16.23
N SER A 324 5.46 38.72 17.52
CA SER A 324 6.12 37.55 18.10
C SER A 324 5.45 36.22 17.64
N PRO A 325 6.21 35.13 17.46
CA PRO A 325 5.69 33.90 16.86
C PRO A 325 4.67 33.16 17.75
N LEU A 326 3.57 32.69 17.15
CA LEU A 326 2.61 31.82 17.83
C LEU A 326 3.18 30.41 18.05
N ARG A 327 2.85 29.80 19.19
CA ARG A 327 3.25 28.44 19.55
C ARG A 327 2.29 27.39 18.97
N GLN A 328 2.84 26.45 18.17
CA GLN A 328 2.08 25.37 17.54
C GLN A 328 1.61 24.26 18.50
N THR A 329 0.47 23.65 18.16
CA THR A 329 -0.25 22.66 18.99
C THR A 329 -0.37 21.27 18.34
N ASN A 330 -0.08 21.15 17.05
CA ASN A 330 -0.31 19.94 16.23
C ASN A 330 0.55 18.70 16.56
N TYR A 331 1.41 18.75 17.57
CA TYR A 331 2.30 17.63 17.94
C TYR A 331 1.57 16.47 18.64
N VAL A 332 0.28 16.64 18.95
CA VAL A 332 -0.58 15.68 19.70
C VAL A 332 -1.78 15.19 18.89
N THR A 333 -1.84 15.48 17.58
CA THR A 333 -3.03 15.24 16.75
C THR A 333 -3.47 13.78 16.72
N GLY A 334 -2.53 12.82 16.71
CA GLY A 334 -2.83 11.39 16.70
C GLY A 334 -3.44 10.85 18.00
N GLU A 335 -3.37 11.61 19.11
CA GLU A 335 -3.94 11.22 20.41
C GLU A 335 -5.37 11.76 20.65
N PHE A 336 -5.90 12.61 19.76
CA PHE A 336 -7.30 13.04 19.83
C PHE A 336 -8.27 11.89 19.56
N LYS A 337 -9.40 11.88 20.26
CA LYS A 337 -10.50 10.95 19.96
C LYS A 337 -11.07 11.15 18.54
N ASN A 338 -11.34 12.39 18.14
CA ASN A 338 -11.81 12.75 16.79
C ASN A 338 -10.99 13.90 16.17
N PRO A 339 -9.75 13.67 15.71
CA PRO A 339 -8.86 14.75 15.25
C PRO A 339 -9.51 15.63 14.17
N ASN A 340 -10.11 15.02 13.15
CA ASN A 340 -10.72 15.68 11.99
C ASN A 340 -11.82 16.70 12.37
N ARG A 341 -12.46 16.55 13.52
CA ARG A 341 -13.56 17.41 14.00
C ARG A 341 -13.14 18.29 15.17
N ASP A 342 -12.41 17.71 16.13
CA ASP A 342 -12.13 18.36 17.40
C ASP A 342 -10.92 19.32 17.29
N LEU A 343 -9.92 19.04 16.43
CA LEU A 343 -8.76 19.93 16.21
C LEU A 343 -9.15 21.29 15.59
N PRO A 344 -9.91 21.37 14.47
CA PRO A 344 -10.33 22.65 13.91
C PRO A 344 -11.21 23.45 14.87
N ARG A 345 -12.10 22.77 15.60
CA ARG A 345 -12.96 23.40 16.61
C ARG A 345 -12.14 24.03 17.73
N VAL A 346 -11.14 23.32 18.25
CA VAL A 346 -10.24 23.82 19.29
C VAL A 346 -9.50 25.09 18.83
N ILE A 347 -9.01 25.14 17.59
CA ILE A 347 -8.33 26.35 17.08
C ILE A 347 -9.31 27.53 16.95
N HIS A 348 -10.48 27.32 16.37
CA HIS A 348 -11.47 28.41 16.18
C HIS A 348 -12.17 28.88 17.46
N THR A 349 -12.14 28.09 18.55
CA THR A 349 -12.61 28.56 19.86
C THR A 349 -11.49 29.16 20.70
N ALA A 350 -10.26 28.61 20.64
CA ALA A 350 -9.13 29.14 21.39
C ALA A 350 -8.66 30.51 20.88
N MET A 351 -8.48 30.67 19.56
CA MET A 351 -7.84 31.88 19.02
C MET A 351 -8.60 33.18 19.33
N PRO A 352 -9.93 33.30 19.11
CA PRO A 352 -10.67 34.51 19.47
C PRO A 352 -10.65 34.79 20.97
N LEU A 353 -10.77 33.74 21.79
CA LEU A 353 -10.80 33.84 23.25
C LEU A 353 -9.46 34.33 23.82
N VAL A 354 -8.34 33.87 23.25
CA VAL A 354 -6.99 34.37 23.57
C VAL A 354 -6.85 35.84 23.18
N ILE A 355 -7.18 36.19 21.93
CA ILE A 355 -7.05 37.55 21.41
C ILE A 355 -7.85 38.54 22.28
N LEU A 356 -9.11 38.21 22.58
CA LEU A 356 -9.95 39.02 23.45
C LEU A 356 -9.35 39.16 24.84
N SER A 357 -8.90 38.06 25.45
CA SER A 357 -8.28 38.08 26.79
C SER A 357 -7.01 38.94 26.84
N TYR A 358 -6.21 38.93 25.76
CA TYR A 358 -4.97 39.71 25.68
C TYR A 358 -5.27 41.20 25.52
N LEU A 359 -6.23 41.57 24.67
CA LEU A 359 -6.65 42.97 24.50
C LEU A 359 -7.23 43.52 25.80
N LEU A 360 -8.12 42.78 26.47
CA LEU A 360 -8.72 43.18 27.74
C LEU A 360 -7.68 43.36 28.85
N ALA A 361 -6.68 42.46 28.93
CA ALA A 361 -5.58 42.61 29.89
C ALA A 361 -4.71 43.85 29.61
N ASN A 362 -4.32 44.08 28.35
CA ASN A 362 -3.52 45.27 27.96
C ASN A 362 -4.29 46.58 28.23
N VAL A 363 -5.56 46.66 27.84
CA VAL A 363 -6.43 47.81 28.17
C VAL A 363 -6.45 48.06 29.68
N SER A 364 -6.56 47.00 30.48
CA SER A 364 -6.61 47.11 31.95
C SER A 364 -5.29 47.58 32.55
N TYR A 365 -4.14 47.21 31.95
CA TYR A 365 -2.84 47.77 32.35
C TYR A 365 -2.75 49.26 32.06
N PHE A 366 -3.17 49.72 30.86
CA PHE A 366 -3.19 51.14 30.50
C PHE A 366 -4.17 51.98 31.35
N LEU A 367 -5.27 51.39 31.81
CA LEU A 367 -6.25 52.07 32.67
C LEU A 367 -5.75 52.33 34.11
N VAL A 368 -4.74 51.59 34.58
CA VAL A 368 -4.29 51.60 35.98
C VAL A 368 -2.86 52.10 36.15
N LEU A 369 -1.94 51.70 35.28
CA LEU A 369 -0.51 51.98 35.38
C LEU A 369 -0.08 53.14 34.46
N PRO A 370 0.90 53.98 34.86
CA PRO A 370 1.55 54.94 33.96
C PRO A 370 2.33 54.25 32.84
N HIS A 371 2.46 54.93 31.69
CA HIS A 371 3.15 54.36 30.52
C HIS A 371 4.63 54.01 30.80
N SER A 372 5.33 54.87 31.54
CA SER A 372 6.73 54.64 31.95
C SER A 372 6.92 53.39 32.82
N THR A 373 5.93 53.04 33.65
CA THR A 373 5.94 51.82 34.47
C THR A 373 5.70 50.57 33.62
N ILE A 374 4.86 50.67 32.59
CA ILE A 374 4.60 49.57 31.65
C ILE A 374 5.85 49.27 30.81
N GLU A 375 6.58 50.29 30.35
CA GLU A 375 7.76 50.11 29.49
C GLU A 375 9.01 49.63 30.24
N SER A 376 9.18 50.03 31.50
CA SER A 376 10.35 49.67 32.32
C SER A 376 10.23 48.35 33.07
N SER A 377 9.03 47.75 33.17
CA SER A 377 8.79 46.55 33.99
C SER A 377 8.66 45.26 33.16
N ASN A 378 9.46 44.25 33.53
CA ASN A 378 9.25 42.87 33.06
C ASN A 378 8.11 42.15 33.79
N THR A 379 7.58 42.71 34.89
CA THR A 379 6.57 42.06 35.73
C THR A 379 5.34 42.93 35.97
N ILE A 380 4.71 43.32 34.86
CA ILE A 380 3.57 44.27 34.82
C ILE A 380 2.42 43.83 35.71
N ALA A 381 2.11 42.52 35.76
CA ALA A 381 1.07 41.99 36.64
C ALA A 381 1.33 42.18 38.14
N VAL A 382 2.60 42.17 38.58
CA VAL A 382 2.97 42.43 39.98
C VAL A 382 2.81 43.92 40.29
N GLN A 383 3.25 44.79 39.36
CA GLN A 383 3.07 46.24 39.46
C GLN A 383 1.59 46.65 39.47
N PHE A 384 0.76 46.01 38.64
CA PHE A 384 -0.70 46.17 38.66
C PHE A 384 -1.30 45.74 40.01
N GLY A 385 -0.89 44.58 40.52
CA GLY A 385 -1.32 44.08 41.82
C GLY A 385 -0.98 45.03 42.97
N ASP A 386 0.25 45.54 42.99
CA ASP A 386 0.71 46.51 43.98
C ASP A 386 -0.06 47.83 43.88
N LYS A 387 -0.26 48.36 42.67
CA LYS A 387 -0.99 49.61 42.48
C LYS A 387 -2.43 49.54 43.01
N VAL A 388 -3.11 48.42 42.80
CA VAL A 388 -4.52 48.26 43.20
C VAL A 388 -4.67 47.89 44.68
N PHE A 389 -3.94 46.89 45.20
CA PHE A 389 -4.15 46.34 46.54
C PHE A 389 -2.89 46.35 47.44
N GLY A 390 -1.85 47.08 47.05
CA GLY A 390 -0.56 47.11 47.75
C GLY A 390 0.16 45.76 47.71
N SER A 391 1.09 45.54 48.64
CA SER A 391 1.98 44.37 48.63
C SER A 391 1.24 43.03 48.73
N VAL A 392 0.02 43.00 49.28
CA VAL A 392 -0.86 41.80 49.28
C VAL A 392 -1.35 41.49 47.85
N GLY A 393 -1.70 42.52 47.07
CA GLY A 393 -2.01 42.38 45.65
C GLY A 393 -0.80 41.92 44.85
N ALA A 394 0.37 42.50 45.09
CA ALA A 394 1.63 42.09 44.46
C ALA A 394 1.89 40.58 44.64
N LEU A 395 1.75 40.07 45.87
CA LEU A 395 1.86 38.65 46.22
C LEU A 395 0.83 37.78 45.47
N ILE A 396 -0.46 38.15 45.51
CA ILE A 396 -1.53 37.37 44.87
C ILE A 396 -1.32 37.27 43.36
N PHE A 397 -1.01 38.40 42.69
CA PHE A 397 -0.75 38.39 41.25
C PHE A 397 0.55 37.66 40.89
N ALA A 398 1.60 37.73 41.73
CA ALA A 398 2.82 36.96 41.52
C ALA A 398 2.57 35.45 41.56
N LEU A 399 1.78 34.95 42.52
CA LEU A 399 1.40 33.53 42.62
C LEU A 399 0.50 33.07 41.46
N ILE A 400 -0.46 33.89 41.05
CA ILE A 400 -1.36 33.61 39.92
C ILE A 400 -0.57 33.49 38.60
N VAL A 401 0.36 34.42 38.34
CA VAL A 401 1.20 34.36 37.14
C VAL A 401 2.17 33.18 37.21
N SER A 402 2.72 32.87 38.38
CA SER A 402 3.56 31.68 38.59
C SER A 402 2.80 30.38 38.23
N ALA A 403 1.55 30.24 38.69
CA ALA A 403 0.70 29.12 38.31
C ALA A 403 0.40 29.08 36.79
N SER A 404 0.19 30.24 36.15
CA SER A 404 0.03 30.35 34.70
C SER A 404 1.26 29.84 33.94
N CYS A 405 2.45 30.29 34.36
CA CYS A 405 3.73 29.86 33.79
C CYS A 405 3.96 28.36 33.97
N LEU A 406 3.67 27.80 35.15
CA LEU A 406 3.79 26.36 35.40
C LEU A 406 2.86 25.53 34.50
N GLY A 407 1.63 26.00 34.27
CA GLY A 407 0.71 25.38 33.31
C GLY A 407 1.19 25.45 31.85
N ALA A 408 1.87 26.54 31.46
CA ALA A 408 2.46 26.67 30.12
C ALA A 408 3.71 25.81 29.95
N LEU A 409 4.51 25.66 31.01
CA LEU A 409 5.66 24.76 31.04
C LEU A 409 5.19 23.30 30.90
N ASN A 410 4.11 22.92 31.60
CA ASN A 410 3.48 21.60 31.48
C ASN A 410 3.05 21.29 30.04
N ALA A 411 2.31 22.19 29.38
CA ALA A 411 1.90 21.98 27.99
C ALA A 411 3.10 21.93 27.01
N THR A 412 4.17 22.69 27.28
CA THR A 412 5.40 22.69 26.48
C THR A 412 6.14 21.36 26.62
N ILE A 413 6.37 20.87 27.85
CA ILE A 413 7.02 19.59 28.12
C ILE A 413 6.20 18.41 27.55
N PHE A 414 4.87 18.46 27.69
CA PHE A 414 3.94 17.46 27.17
C PHE A 414 4.01 17.31 25.64
N THR A 415 4.09 18.42 24.89
CA THR A 415 4.25 18.35 23.42
C THR A 415 5.66 18.00 22.97
N SER A 416 6.69 18.38 23.73
CA SER A 416 8.09 18.17 23.36
C SER A 416 8.50 16.70 23.47
N GLY A 417 8.07 16.00 24.52
CA GLY A 417 8.33 14.57 24.68
C GLY A 417 7.76 13.71 23.53
N ARG A 418 6.68 14.17 22.89
CA ARG A 418 6.05 13.47 21.75
C ARG A 418 6.77 13.71 20.43
N LEU A 419 7.26 14.93 20.20
CA LEU A 419 8.11 15.24 19.05
C LEU A 419 9.42 14.42 19.09
N VAL A 420 10.06 14.37 20.26
CA VAL A 420 11.30 13.58 20.45
C VAL A 420 11.04 12.08 20.34
N TYR A 421 9.91 11.58 20.87
CA TYR A 421 9.47 10.18 20.69
C TYR A 421 9.22 9.83 19.23
N ALA A 422 8.47 10.67 18.50
CA ALA A 422 8.25 10.50 17.07
C ALA A 422 9.60 10.45 16.33
N ALA A 423 10.46 11.46 16.50
CA ALA A 423 11.80 11.49 15.91
C ALA A 423 12.67 10.25 16.23
N GLY A 424 12.49 9.61 17.40
CA GLY A 424 13.16 8.35 17.75
C GLY A 424 12.59 7.12 17.06
N LYS A 425 11.26 7.05 16.88
CA LYS A 425 10.56 6.00 16.11
C LYS A 425 10.86 6.10 14.61
N GLU A 426 10.98 7.33 14.11
CA GLU A 426 11.28 7.70 12.72
C GLU A 426 12.79 7.65 12.39
N GLY A 427 13.65 7.18 13.32
CA GLY A 427 15.09 6.99 13.10
C GLY A 427 15.96 8.26 13.05
N TYR A 428 15.36 9.45 12.98
CA TYR A 428 16.05 10.74 13.04
C TYR A 428 16.85 10.93 14.34
N LEU A 429 16.38 10.34 15.45
CA LEU A 429 17.09 10.22 16.73
C LEU A 429 17.40 8.75 17.08
N PRO A 430 18.27 8.46 18.07
CA PRO A 430 18.51 7.09 18.50
C PRO A 430 17.22 6.41 18.97
N SER A 431 17.05 5.13 18.66
CA SER A 431 15.87 4.33 19.01
C SER A 431 15.56 4.32 20.51
N ILE A 432 16.56 4.56 21.36
CA ILE A 432 16.45 4.80 22.80
C ILE A 432 15.41 5.89 23.14
N PHE A 433 15.24 6.90 22.29
CA PHE A 433 14.25 7.96 22.49
C PHE A 433 12.86 7.61 21.93
N GLY A 434 12.77 6.61 21.06
CA GLY A 434 11.52 6.06 20.53
C GLY A 434 10.90 4.95 21.39
N SER A 435 11.55 4.53 22.48
CA SER A 435 11.01 3.51 23.39
C SER A 435 10.09 4.11 24.47
N LEU A 436 9.01 3.39 24.79
CA LEU A 436 8.19 3.66 25.97
C LEU A 436 8.71 2.86 27.16
N TRP A 437 8.70 3.46 28.35
CA TRP A 437 9.04 2.73 29.57
C TRP A 437 7.85 1.91 30.05
N THR A 438 7.86 0.60 29.75
CA THR A 438 6.96 -0.39 30.34
C THR A 438 7.60 -0.95 31.62
N GLY A 439 6.93 -0.76 32.76
CA GLY A 439 7.40 -1.26 34.05
C GLY A 439 7.29 -2.78 34.17
N GLY A 440 8.34 -3.50 33.79
CA GLY A 440 8.47 -4.95 33.95
C GLY A 440 8.03 -5.76 32.73
N SER A 441 8.95 -6.53 32.17
CA SER A 441 8.68 -7.51 31.10
C SER A 441 8.03 -8.78 31.67
N PRO A 442 7.02 -9.34 30.99
CA PRO A 442 6.72 -10.76 31.05
C PRO A 442 6.96 -11.42 29.68
N SER A 443 8.08 -12.13 29.58
CA SER A 443 8.25 -13.22 28.62
C SER A 443 7.22 -14.33 28.89
N SER A 444 6.66 -14.90 27.82
CA SER A 444 5.98 -16.22 27.79
C SER A 444 4.77 -16.45 28.72
N GLY A 445 3.59 -16.58 28.10
CA GLY A 445 2.43 -17.38 28.51
C GLY A 445 2.10 -17.59 29.99
N SER A 446 1.11 -16.88 30.52
CA SER A 446 0.21 -17.41 31.56
C SER A 446 -1.12 -16.65 31.66
N THR A 447 -2.22 -17.39 31.75
CA THR A 447 -3.56 -16.85 32.04
C THR A 447 -3.76 -16.61 33.54
N ASN A 448 -4.64 -15.67 33.90
CA ASN A 448 -5.24 -15.49 35.22
C ASN A 448 -4.33 -15.62 36.48
N ARG A 449 -3.72 -14.50 36.92
CA ARG A 449 -3.41 -14.30 38.35
C ARG A 449 -3.77 -12.90 38.85
N LEU A 450 -4.55 -12.87 39.94
CA LEU A 450 -4.83 -11.69 40.76
C LEU A 450 -3.54 -11.20 41.46
N GLN A 451 -2.87 -10.20 40.88
CA GLN A 451 -1.72 -9.56 41.55
C GLN A 451 -2.17 -8.64 42.69
N ARG A 452 -1.56 -8.79 43.87
CA ARG A 452 -1.70 -7.86 45.00
C ARG A 452 -1.12 -6.48 44.65
N ARG A 453 -1.99 -5.52 44.33
CA ARG A 453 -1.64 -4.10 44.19
C ARG A 453 -1.02 -3.53 45.49
N SER A 454 0.13 -2.88 45.37
CA SER A 454 0.84 -2.21 46.49
C SER A 454 0.02 -1.04 47.07
N TRP A 455 0.31 -0.66 48.31
CA TRP A 455 -0.39 0.46 48.98
C TRP A 455 -0.30 1.77 48.19
N ALA A 456 0.88 2.12 47.68
CA ALA A 456 1.08 3.29 46.81
C ALA A 456 0.18 3.25 45.56
N SER A 457 0.07 2.10 44.89
CA SER A 457 -0.80 1.96 43.70
C SER A 457 -2.30 2.10 44.04
N LYS A 458 -2.72 1.71 45.25
CA LYS A 458 -4.10 1.91 45.73
C LYS A 458 -4.39 3.38 46.05
N SER A 459 -3.43 4.10 46.64
CA SER A 459 -3.58 5.54 46.92
C SER A 459 -3.66 6.37 45.64
N VAL A 460 -2.81 6.07 44.65
CA VAL A 460 -2.87 6.74 43.32
C VAL A 460 -4.16 6.41 42.58
N ALA A 461 -4.65 5.15 42.62
CA ALA A 461 -5.93 4.79 42.01
C ALA A 461 -7.13 5.49 42.66
N ARG A 462 -7.12 5.72 43.99
CA ARG A 462 -8.18 6.46 44.70
C ARG A 462 -8.21 7.95 44.36
N LEU A 463 -7.05 8.59 44.23
CA LEU A 463 -6.96 10.02 43.91
C LEU A 463 -7.21 10.35 42.43
N PHE A 464 -6.89 9.43 41.51
CA PHE A 464 -6.87 9.73 40.07
C PHE A 464 -7.73 8.81 39.18
N GLY A 465 -8.33 7.75 39.74
CA GLY A 465 -9.27 6.85 39.06
C GLY A 465 -8.64 5.55 38.56
N GLU A 466 -9.43 4.46 38.52
CA GLU A 466 -8.94 3.08 38.35
C GLU A 466 -8.23 2.77 37.02
N GLY A 467 -8.38 3.64 36.01
CA GLY A 467 -7.77 3.49 34.69
C GLY A 467 -6.36 4.07 34.53
N ALA A 468 -5.76 4.63 35.58
CA ALA A 468 -4.41 5.22 35.52
C ALA A 468 -3.30 4.15 35.48
N ARG A 469 -2.97 3.66 34.27
CA ARG A 469 -1.77 2.82 34.04
C ARG A 469 -0.51 3.68 34.22
N ILE A 470 0.32 3.33 35.20
CA ILE A 470 1.65 3.89 35.43
C ILE A 470 2.64 3.15 34.51
N GLY A 471 3.57 3.86 33.87
CA GLY A 471 4.54 3.24 32.95
C GLY A 471 4.01 3.06 31.52
N TYR A 472 3.58 4.15 30.90
CA TYR A 472 3.32 4.23 29.45
C TYR A 472 3.66 5.64 28.94
N THR A 473 4.89 6.06 29.24
CA THR A 473 5.42 7.42 29.07
C THR A 473 6.79 7.36 28.39
N PRO A 474 7.12 8.30 27.49
CA PRO A 474 8.39 8.28 26.75
C PRO A 474 9.52 8.92 27.59
N ILE A 475 9.86 8.31 28.73
CA ILE A 475 10.75 8.91 29.75
C ILE A 475 12.07 9.41 29.16
N ASN A 476 12.73 8.62 28.29
CA ASN A 476 13.99 9.00 27.65
C ASN A 476 13.85 10.28 26.81
N ALA A 477 12.74 10.43 26.08
CA ALA A 477 12.45 11.62 25.29
C ALA A 477 12.20 12.86 26.17
N MET A 478 11.51 12.67 27.30
CA MET A 478 11.26 13.76 28.27
C MET A 478 12.54 14.19 28.98
N ALA A 479 13.41 13.24 29.35
CA ALA A 479 14.71 13.49 29.96
C ALA A 479 15.65 14.27 29.02
N LEU A 480 15.73 13.89 27.73
CA LEU A 480 16.51 14.63 26.73
C LEU A 480 16.06 16.09 26.63
N ASN A 481 14.75 16.33 26.49
CA ASN A 481 14.23 17.68 26.39
C ASN A 481 14.46 18.50 27.67
N SER A 482 14.32 17.88 28.85
CA SER A 482 14.57 18.54 30.14
C SER A 482 16.06 18.92 30.30
N GLY A 483 16.98 18.01 29.95
CA GLY A 483 18.42 18.27 29.96
C GLY A 483 18.86 19.38 28.99
N LEU A 484 18.32 19.39 27.77
CA LEU A 484 18.56 20.50 26.83
C LEU A 484 17.97 21.82 27.36
N THR A 485 16.78 21.80 27.96
CA THR A 485 16.16 23.00 28.56
C THR A 485 17.02 23.57 29.69
N LEU A 486 17.61 22.71 30.52
CA LEU A 486 18.52 23.11 31.59
C LEU A 486 19.70 23.94 31.06
N VAL A 487 20.32 23.51 29.95
CA VAL A 487 21.43 24.22 29.29
C VAL A 487 21.00 25.62 28.85
N TYR A 488 19.83 25.77 28.25
CA TYR A 488 19.31 27.09 27.86
C TYR A 488 18.96 28.00 29.05
N VAL A 489 18.51 27.45 30.19
CA VAL A 489 18.29 28.24 31.42
C VAL A 489 19.61 28.66 32.07
N ILE A 490 20.67 27.84 31.99
CA ILE A 490 22.01 28.20 32.47
C ILE A 490 22.60 29.32 31.60
N LEU A 491 22.65 29.13 30.28
CA LEU A 491 23.39 29.98 29.34
C LEU A 491 22.62 31.21 28.85
N GLY A 492 21.29 31.14 28.80
CA GLY A 492 20.47 32.14 28.11
C GLY A 492 20.04 33.33 28.97
N GLU A 493 19.95 34.48 28.32
CA GLU A 493 19.24 35.66 28.83
C GLU A 493 17.91 35.81 28.05
N PHE A 494 16.86 36.31 28.72
CA PHE A 494 15.50 36.34 28.15
C PHE A 494 15.43 36.99 26.76
N LYS A 495 16.07 38.16 26.57
CA LYS A 495 16.04 38.90 25.30
C LYS A 495 16.74 38.15 24.15
N THR A 496 17.89 37.52 24.41
CA THR A 496 18.65 36.77 23.40
C THR A 496 17.95 35.48 23.00
N LEU A 497 17.34 34.78 23.97
CA LEU A 497 16.55 33.58 23.73
C LEU A 497 15.33 33.85 22.85
N VAL A 498 14.61 34.96 23.08
CA VAL A 498 13.42 35.33 22.28
C VAL A 498 13.78 35.59 20.82
N THR A 499 14.85 36.34 20.55
CA THR A 499 15.29 36.64 19.17
C THR A 499 15.74 35.38 18.43
N PHE A 500 16.61 34.57 19.06
CA PHE A 500 17.12 33.33 18.45
C PHE A 500 16.01 32.31 18.18
N TYR A 501 15.09 32.13 19.13
CA TYR A 501 13.88 31.30 18.96
C TYR A 501 12.98 31.82 17.83
N GLY A 502 12.76 33.13 17.76
CA GLY A 502 11.83 33.76 16.83
C GLY A 502 12.22 33.52 15.37
N VAL A 503 13.49 33.80 15.02
CA VAL A 503 14.01 33.62 13.65
C VAL A 503 13.91 32.16 13.23
N ALA A 504 14.39 31.23 14.07
CA ALA A 504 14.35 29.80 13.78
C ALA A 504 12.91 29.28 13.63
N GLY A 505 11.97 29.75 14.46
CA GLY A 505 10.56 29.38 14.39
C GLY A 505 9.89 29.83 13.10
N TYR A 506 10.03 31.10 12.73
CA TYR A 506 9.36 31.67 11.56
C TYR A 506 9.79 31.02 10.23
N ILE A 507 11.06 30.59 10.09
CA ILE A 507 11.54 29.86 8.90
C ILE A 507 10.70 28.59 8.68
N PHE A 508 10.56 27.75 9.70
CA PHE A 508 9.80 26.51 9.58
C PHE A 508 8.29 26.71 9.53
N TYR A 509 7.77 27.79 10.13
CA TYR A 509 6.33 28.14 10.04
C TYR A 509 5.99 28.56 8.59
N PHE A 510 6.83 29.40 7.99
CA PHE A 510 6.73 29.78 6.57
C PHE A 510 6.79 28.54 5.67
N LEU A 511 7.81 27.68 5.82
CA LEU A 511 7.97 26.47 5.01
C LEU A 511 6.77 25.52 5.14
N THR A 512 6.22 25.34 6.33
CA THR A 512 5.09 24.41 6.55
C THR A 512 3.80 24.94 5.92
N VAL A 513 3.51 26.25 6.05
CA VAL A 513 2.30 26.86 5.46
C VAL A 513 2.43 27.03 3.95
N LEU A 514 3.64 27.34 3.44
CA LEU A 514 3.95 27.26 2.01
C LEU A 514 3.74 25.82 1.51
N GLY A 515 4.17 24.83 2.29
CA GLY A 515 3.95 23.42 2.03
C GLY A 515 2.47 23.06 1.86
N LEU A 516 1.55 23.67 2.62
CA LEU A 516 0.11 23.47 2.42
C LEU A 516 -0.35 23.97 1.04
N ILE A 517 0.16 25.12 0.57
CA ILE A 517 -0.14 25.65 -0.77
C ILE A 517 0.40 24.69 -1.85
N VAL A 518 1.65 24.23 -1.69
CA VAL A 518 2.26 23.23 -2.59
C VAL A 518 1.45 21.92 -2.60
N LEU A 519 1.02 21.43 -1.44
CA LEU A 519 0.24 20.19 -1.30
C LEU A 519 -1.16 20.31 -1.93
N ARG A 520 -1.77 21.50 -1.93
CA ARG A 520 -3.04 21.77 -2.65
C ARG A 520 -2.89 21.70 -4.16
N ILE A 521 -1.71 22.03 -4.70
CA ILE A 521 -1.40 21.97 -6.15
C ILE A 521 -0.96 20.55 -6.54
N ARG A 522 -0.09 19.92 -5.73
CA ARG A 522 0.51 18.60 -6.01
C ARG A 522 -0.44 17.44 -5.75
N GLU A 523 -1.28 17.51 -4.71
CA GLU A 523 -2.23 16.48 -4.32
C GLU A 523 -3.64 17.07 -4.17
N PRO A 524 -4.29 17.54 -5.26
CA PRO A 524 -5.60 18.19 -5.17
C PRO A 524 -6.67 17.28 -4.57
N HIS A 525 -6.60 15.97 -4.85
CA HIS A 525 -7.56 14.96 -4.38
C HIS A 525 -7.33 14.43 -2.95
N LEU A 526 -6.31 14.90 -2.23
CA LEU A 526 -6.11 14.52 -0.83
C LEU A 526 -7.33 14.92 0.01
N GLU A 527 -7.87 13.98 0.79
CA GLU A 527 -9.03 14.24 1.65
C GLU A 527 -8.67 15.29 2.71
N ARG A 528 -9.48 16.36 2.78
CA ARG A 528 -9.28 17.49 3.71
C ARG A 528 -10.56 17.70 4.51
N PRO A 529 -10.74 16.99 5.65
CA PRO A 529 -11.94 17.11 6.50
C PRO A 529 -12.20 18.53 7.00
N TYR A 530 -11.13 19.33 7.11
CA TYR A 530 -11.19 20.77 7.31
C TYR A 530 -10.33 21.46 6.26
N ARG A 531 -10.88 22.49 5.60
CA ARG A 531 -10.21 23.25 4.54
C ARG A 531 -10.34 24.75 4.79
N THR A 532 -9.21 25.43 4.90
CA THR A 532 -9.13 26.90 5.01
C THR A 532 -9.42 27.58 3.67
N TRP A 533 -9.72 28.87 3.70
CA TRP A 533 -9.78 29.69 2.49
C TRP A 533 -8.35 29.86 1.94
N ILE A 534 -8.14 29.83 0.62
CA ILE A 534 -6.78 29.90 0.03
C ILE A 534 -6.06 31.23 0.35
N SER A 535 -6.81 32.30 0.61
CA SER A 535 -6.28 33.57 1.10
C SER A 535 -5.60 33.44 2.47
N THR A 536 -6.05 32.53 3.34
CA THR A 536 -5.52 32.34 4.69
C THR A 536 -4.02 31.97 4.71
N PRO A 537 -3.55 30.89 4.06
CA PRO A 537 -2.12 30.57 4.00
C PRO A 537 -1.32 31.56 3.16
N ILE A 538 -1.91 32.18 2.12
CA ILE A 538 -1.23 33.20 1.29
C ILE A 538 -0.87 34.42 2.14
N ILE A 539 -1.83 34.98 2.88
CA ILE A 539 -1.60 36.13 3.78
C ILE A 539 -0.52 35.79 4.82
N PHE A 540 -0.61 34.60 5.43
CA PHE A 540 0.39 34.14 6.40
C PHE A 540 1.79 34.05 5.80
N CYS A 541 1.94 33.46 4.59
CA CYS A 541 3.22 33.36 3.90
C CYS A 541 3.81 34.73 3.54
N CYS A 542 2.99 35.66 3.00
CA CYS A 542 3.45 37.01 2.65
C CYS A 542 3.96 37.78 3.87
N VAL A 543 3.21 37.76 4.98
CA VAL A 543 3.61 38.48 6.22
C VAL A 543 4.79 37.79 6.89
N SER A 544 4.83 36.45 6.93
CA SER A 544 5.98 35.71 7.51
C SER A 544 7.28 35.96 6.72
N LEU A 545 7.20 36.04 5.39
CA LEU A 545 8.35 36.37 4.55
C LEU A 545 8.87 37.80 4.79
N PHE A 546 7.96 38.75 5.01
CA PHE A 546 8.31 40.12 5.41
C PHE A 546 8.99 40.17 6.78
N LEU A 547 8.46 39.46 7.79
CA LEU A 547 9.07 39.40 9.13
C LEU A 547 10.46 38.75 9.08
N LEU A 548 10.64 37.68 8.29
CA LEU A 548 11.94 37.04 8.10
C LEU A 548 12.95 37.96 7.40
N SER A 549 12.56 38.67 6.34
CA SER A 549 13.47 39.59 5.65
C SER A 549 13.89 40.76 6.56
N ARG A 550 12.98 41.25 7.41
CA ARG A 550 13.28 42.26 8.44
C ARG A 550 14.23 41.74 9.52
N ALA A 551 14.10 40.49 9.97
CA ALA A 551 15.00 39.90 10.95
C ALA A 551 16.44 39.76 10.42
N VAL A 552 16.60 39.37 9.14
CA VAL A 552 17.90 39.33 8.46
C VAL A 552 18.59 40.70 8.44
N ILE A 553 17.82 41.78 8.23
CA ILE A 553 18.33 43.15 8.17
C ILE A 553 18.66 43.70 9.57
N ALA A 554 17.83 43.42 10.57
CA ALA A 554 17.97 43.98 11.92
C ALA A 554 19.05 43.27 12.75
N GLU A 555 19.13 41.94 12.69
CA GLU A 555 20.03 41.11 13.49
C GLU A 555 20.76 40.09 12.59
N PRO A 556 21.64 40.57 11.68
CA PRO A 556 22.23 39.73 10.63
C PRO A 556 23.12 38.61 11.20
N LEU A 557 23.88 38.89 12.26
CA LEU A 557 24.76 37.91 12.89
C LEU A 557 23.97 36.77 13.55
N GLN A 558 22.92 37.10 14.31
CA GLN A 558 22.06 36.11 14.96
C GLN A 558 21.35 35.24 13.92
N THR A 559 20.84 35.87 12.86
CA THR A 559 20.18 35.17 11.74
C THR A 559 21.14 34.26 10.98
N LEU A 560 22.39 34.70 10.74
CA LEU A 560 23.43 33.87 10.11
C LEU A 560 23.77 32.64 10.96
N ILE A 561 23.85 32.79 12.29
CA ILE A 561 24.09 31.66 13.21
C ILE A 561 22.92 30.65 13.16
N VAL A 562 21.67 31.12 13.13
CA VAL A 562 20.49 30.24 12.97
C VAL A 562 20.53 29.47 11.64
N VAL A 563 20.82 30.16 10.54
CA VAL A 563 20.92 29.51 9.20
C VAL A 563 22.08 28.52 9.16
N ALA A 564 23.26 28.89 9.68
CA ALA A 564 24.41 27.99 9.77
C ALA A 564 24.11 26.74 10.62
N PHE A 565 23.38 26.89 11.73
CA PHE A 565 22.94 25.76 12.57
C PHE A 565 21.97 24.83 11.84
N ILE A 566 21.04 25.37 11.03
CA ILE A 566 20.15 24.55 10.20
C ILE A 566 20.97 23.80 9.13
N VAL A 567 21.87 24.49 8.42
CA VAL A 567 22.74 23.87 7.38
C VAL A 567 23.67 22.80 7.98
N ALA A 568 24.16 23.00 9.20
CA ALA A 568 24.95 21.99 9.92
C ALA A 568 24.20 20.67 10.20
N GLY A 569 22.87 20.67 10.10
CA GLY A 569 22.06 19.44 10.13
C GLY A 569 22.25 18.56 8.88
N VAL A 570 22.65 19.11 7.73
CA VAL A 570 22.78 18.34 6.47
C VAL A 570 23.91 17.30 6.51
N PRO A 571 25.14 17.61 6.97
CA PRO A 571 26.16 16.58 7.20
C PRO A 571 25.74 15.51 8.22
N VAL A 572 24.99 15.91 9.26
CA VAL A 572 24.49 14.97 10.29
C VAL A 572 23.43 14.03 9.71
N TYR A 573 22.55 14.52 8.82
CA TYR A 573 21.60 13.70 8.07
C TYR A 573 22.32 12.60 7.28
N PHE A 574 23.32 12.96 6.45
CA PHE A 574 24.08 11.97 5.68
C PHE A 574 24.89 11.01 6.57
N TRP A 575 25.58 11.52 7.61
CA TRP A 575 26.34 10.65 8.52
C TRP A 575 25.45 9.63 9.24
N ARG A 576 24.22 10.02 9.61
CA ARG A 576 23.31 9.21 10.43
C ARG A 576 22.42 8.27 9.63
N ILE A 577 21.85 8.74 8.52
CA ILE A 577 20.80 8.02 7.77
C ILE A 577 21.44 7.20 6.64
N TYR A 578 22.27 7.81 5.79
CA TYR A 578 22.93 7.12 4.67
C TYR A 578 23.85 5.97 5.12
N ARG A 579 24.50 6.09 6.29
CA ARG A 579 25.28 4.96 6.86
C ARG A 579 24.40 3.81 7.36
N ARG A 580 23.14 4.05 7.73
CA ARG A 580 22.30 3.06 8.42
C ARG A 580 21.62 2.09 7.45
N ASP A 581 21.34 2.53 6.23
CA ASP A 581 20.75 1.68 5.18
C ASP A 581 21.74 0.59 4.70
N VAL A 582 23.05 0.80 4.92
CA VAL A 582 24.10 -0.21 4.72
C VAL A 582 24.15 -1.26 5.84
N TYR A 583 23.77 -0.91 7.08
CA TYR A 583 23.88 -1.80 8.25
C TYR A 583 22.72 -2.81 8.41
N ILE A 584 21.60 -2.62 7.71
CA ILE A 584 20.43 -3.52 7.85
C ILE A 584 20.51 -4.73 6.89
N LEU A 585 21.40 -4.69 5.89
CA LEU A 585 21.63 -5.78 4.93
C LEU A 585 22.59 -6.89 5.43
N PHE A 586 23.29 -6.69 6.55
CA PHE A 586 24.32 -7.63 7.04
C PHE A 586 24.33 -7.81 8.57
N LEU A 587 23.41 -8.63 9.10
CA LEU A 587 23.60 -9.27 10.41
C LEU A 587 22.97 -10.69 10.45
N PRO A 588 23.79 -11.75 10.55
CA PRO A 588 23.37 -13.04 11.09
C PRO A 588 23.08 -12.93 12.59
N GLN A 589 22.17 -13.75 13.12
CA GLN A 589 21.95 -13.86 14.56
C GLN A 589 23.17 -14.49 15.25
N ALA A 590 23.87 -13.73 16.10
CA ALA A 590 24.80 -14.27 17.11
C ALA A 590 24.89 -13.32 18.32
N GLN A 591 25.16 -13.88 19.50
CA GLN A 591 25.16 -13.17 20.78
C GLN A 591 26.55 -12.60 21.14
N HIS A 592 26.54 -11.55 21.97
CA HIS A 592 27.66 -10.88 22.66
C HIS A 592 28.56 -9.91 21.84
N PRO A 593 28.85 -8.70 22.37
CA PRO A 593 29.66 -7.70 21.68
C PRO A 593 31.10 -7.60 22.22
N THR A 594 32.09 -7.78 21.35
CA THR A 594 33.46 -7.30 21.60
C THR A 594 34.04 -6.69 20.32
N PHE A 595 34.68 -5.53 20.43
CA PHE A 595 35.26 -4.78 19.32
C PHE A 595 36.34 -5.58 18.56
N VAL A 596 36.16 -5.77 17.25
CA VAL A 596 37.27 -5.92 16.30
C VAL A 596 36.89 -5.16 15.01
N ILE A 597 37.74 -4.22 14.60
CA ILE A 597 37.66 -3.57 13.27
C ILE A 597 38.54 -4.39 12.33
N ILE A 598 37.94 -5.07 11.35
CA ILE A 598 38.65 -5.59 10.19
C ILE A 598 38.11 -4.88 8.95
N ILE A 599 39.03 -4.31 8.18
CA ILE A 599 38.74 -3.67 6.90
C ILE A 599 38.73 -4.76 5.83
N THR A 600 37.55 -5.06 5.30
CA THR A 600 37.40 -5.79 4.02
C THR A 600 36.73 -4.87 3.01
N MET A 601 37.48 -4.52 1.97
CA MET A 601 36.95 -3.83 0.80
C MET A 601 36.20 -4.85 -0.07
N GLY A 602 35.04 -4.45 -0.61
CA GLY A 602 34.48 -5.06 -1.82
C GLY A 602 33.16 -5.81 -1.66
N SER A 603 32.06 -5.15 -2.02
CA SER A 603 31.26 -5.62 -3.17
C SER A 603 30.65 -4.41 -3.89
N ILE A 604 31.07 -4.22 -5.14
CA ILE A 604 30.33 -3.42 -6.11
C ILE A 604 29.11 -4.25 -6.48
N GLN A 605 27.91 -3.66 -6.59
CA GLN A 605 26.76 -4.36 -7.18
C GLN A 605 27.18 -4.89 -8.55
N GLN A 606 27.21 -6.20 -8.74
CA GLN A 606 27.49 -6.76 -10.06
C GLN A 606 26.40 -6.31 -11.02
N PRO A 607 26.75 -5.84 -12.25
CA PRO A 607 25.75 -5.54 -13.27
C PRO A 607 24.86 -6.78 -13.49
N TRP A 608 23.56 -6.57 -13.68
CA TRP A 608 22.60 -7.66 -13.84
C TRP A 608 22.97 -8.60 -15.00
N GLU A 609 23.64 -8.07 -16.04
CA GLU A 609 24.19 -8.81 -17.17
C GLU A 609 25.20 -9.90 -16.75
N GLN A 610 25.94 -9.67 -15.66
CA GLN A 610 26.89 -10.65 -15.11
C GLN A 610 26.15 -11.82 -14.45
N THR A 611 25.13 -11.53 -13.62
CA THR A 611 24.23 -12.52 -13.03
C THR A 611 23.57 -13.38 -14.10
N VAL A 612 23.06 -12.74 -15.16
CA VAL A 612 22.45 -13.41 -16.32
C VAL A 612 23.45 -14.33 -17.04
N SER A 613 24.64 -13.82 -17.33
CA SER A 613 25.69 -14.60 -18.00
C SER A 613 26.11 -15.82 -17.19
N GLN A 614 26.24 -15.67 -15.86
CA GLN A 614 26.60 -16.76 -14.96
C GLN A 614 25.49 -17.82 -14.85
N LYS A 615 24.21 -17.42 -14.69
CA LYS A 615 23.08 -18.37 -14.63
C LYS A 615 22.93 -19.17 -15.92
N ARG A 616 23.05 -18.53 -17.10
CA ARG A 616 23.01 -19.23 -18.38
C ARG A 616 24.19 -20.18 -18.55
N ALA A 617 25.41 -19.75 -18.22
CA ALA A 617 26.59 -20.61 -18.31
C ALA A 617 26.47 -21.88 -17.46
N LEU A 618 25.91 -21.80 -16.23
CA LEU A 618 25.67 -22.97 -15.38
C LEU A 618 24.63 -23.93 -15.98
N ARG A 619 23.50 -23.38 -16.47
CA ARG A 619 22.46 -24.18 -17.17
C ARG A 619 23.04 -24.88 -18.40
N ASP A 620 23.76 -24.14 -19.23
CA ASP A 620 24.30 -24.65 -20.49
C ASP A 620 25.41 -25.69 -20.24
N GLN A 621 26.24 -25.49 -19.20
CA GLN A 621 27.20 -26.48 -18.72
C GLN A 621 26.52 -27.80 -18.29
N ALA A 622 25.39 -27.73 -17.57
CA ALA A 622 24.64 -28.92 -17.14
C ALA A 622 24.00 -29.70 -18.31
N MET A 623 23.86 -29.09 -19.49
CA MET A 623 23.34 -29.75 -20.70
C MET A 623 24.45 -30.20 -21.66
N GLN A 624 25.71 -29.82 -21.40
CA GLN A 624 26.83 -29.89 -22.36
C GLN A 624 27.13 -31.30 -22.89
N GLU A 625 26.89 -32.36 -22.09
CA GLU A 625 27.10 -33.76 -22.49
C GLU A 625 26.11 -34.23 -23.57
N HIS A 626 24.91 -33.66 -23.61
CA HIS A 626 23.83 -34.10 -24.50
C HIS A 626 23.57 -33.12 -25.66
N MET A 627 24.35 -32.04 -25.78
CA MET A 627 24.24 -31.09 -26.87
C MET A 627 24.65 -31.70 -28.21
N VAL A 628 23.83 -31.46 -29.23
CA VAL A 628 24.11 -31.89 -30.62
C VAL A 628 24.66 -30.75 -31.48
N ARG A 629 25.32 -31.09 -32.58
CA ARG A 629 26.01 -30.14 -33.49
C ARG A 629 25.42 -30.07 -34.90
N ASP A 630 24.40 -30.87 -35.19
CA ASP A 630 23.77 -31.03 -36.49
C ASP A 630 22.53 -30.13 -36.70
N LEU A 631 22.23 -29.23 -35.76
CA LEU A 631 21.02 -28.41 -35.77
C LEU A 631 20.86 -27.57 -37.04
N ASP A 632 21.97 -27.01 -37.55
CA ASP A 632 21.99 -26.22 -38.78
C ASP A 632 21.65 -27.03 -40.05
N GLN A 633 21.69 -28.37 -39.95
CA GLN A 633 21.30 -29.29 -41.03
C GLN A 633 19.80 -29.63 -40.98
N ARG A 634 19.11 -29.29 -39.88
CA ARG A 634 17.68 -29.57 -39.68
C ARG A 634 16.86 -28.44 -40.31
N PRO A 635 15.80 -28.73 -41.08
CA PRO A 635 15.02 -27.70 -41.76
C PRO A 635 14.47 -26.65 -40.76
N PRO A 636 14.48 -25.35 -41.14
CA PRO A 636 14.10 -24.26 -40.24
C PRO A 636 12.59 -24.22 -39.96
N GLN A 637 11.78 -24.77 -40.87
CA GLN A 637 10.33 -24.89 -40.79
C GLN A 637 9.91 -26.31 -41.19
N VAL A 638 8.98 -26.91 -40.45
CA VAL A 638 8.39 -28.23 -40.73
C VAL A 638 6.91 -28.23 -40.35
N HIS A 639 6.11 -29.09 -40.97
CA HIS A 639 4.73 -29.32 -40.51
C HIS A 639 4.70 -30.11 -39.18
N HIS A 640 5.47 -31.19 -39.09
CA HIS A 640 5.56 -32.05 -37.91
C HIS A 640 6.74 -31.64 -37.01
N VAL A 641 6.46 -30.71 -36.09
CA VAL A 641 7.44 -30.06 -35.21
C VAL A 641 8.43 -31.04 -34.55
N HIS A 642 7.96 -32.20 -34.09
CA HIS A 642 8.77 -33.19 -33.38
C HIS A 642 9.93 -33.75 -34.23
N GLU A 643 9.82 -33.75 -35.57
CA GLU A 643 10.90 -34.20 -36.46
C GLU A 643 12.19 -33.38 -36.24
N ARG A 644 12.07 -32.09 -35.87
CA ARG A 644 13.23 -31.23 -35.60
C ARG A 644 14.05 -31.70 -34.38
N SER A 645 13.45 -32.43 -33.44
CA SER A 645 14.13 -32.99 -32.26
C SER A 645 14.37 -34.51 -32.36
N ALA A 646 14.19 -35.11 -33.53
CA ALA A 646 14.39 -36.55 -33.72
C ALA A 646 15.84 -36.99 -33.40
N LEU A 647 15.96 -38.25 -32.99
CA LEU A 647 17.18 -38.95 -32.57
C LEU A 647 17.53 -40.04 -33.58
N ALA A 648 17.79 -39.67 -34.84
CA ALA A 648 18.05 -40.61 -35.94
C ALA A 648 19.19 -41.63 -35.67
N ASN A 649 20.14 -41.28 -34.79
CA ASN A 649 21.28 -42.13 -34.41
C ASN A 649 21.00 -43.01 -33.16
N ASP A 650 19.81 -42.92 -32.55
CA ASP A 650 19.39 -43.70 -31.38
C ASP A 650 17.92 -44.16 -31.52
N PRO A 651 17.67 -45.24 -32.27
CA PRO A 651 16.31 -45.71 -32.55
C PRO A 651 15.50 -46.10 -31.31
N VAL A 652 16.17 -46.52 -30.23
CA VAL A 652 15.50 -46.89 -28.96
C VAL A 652 15.02 -45.64 -28.23
N ALA A 653 15.86 -44.61 -28.14
CA ALA A 653 15.44 -43.32 -27.57
C ALA A 653 14.36 -42.63 -28.42
N GLN A 654 14.39 -42.81 -29.74
CA GLN A 654 13.31 -42.38 -30.63
C GLN A 654 12.00 -43.12 -30.30
N GLU A 655 11.99 -44.46 -30.29
CA GLU A 655 10.79 -45.27 -29.97
C GLU A 655 10.19 -44.90 -28.59
N ILE A 656 11.04 -44.67 -27.58
CA ILE A 656 10.62 -44.25 -26.24
C ILE A 656 9.94 -42.87 -26.23
N THR A 657 10.48 -41.90 -26.99
CA THR A 657 10.00 -40.50 -26.97
C THR A 657 8.83 -40.24 -27.91
N ASP A 658 8.54 -41.19 -28.80
CA ASP A 658 7.33 -41.18 -29.62
C ASP A 658 6.12 -41.87 -28.93
N ILE A 659 6.30 -42.37 -27.69
CA ILE A 659 5.17 -42.75 -26.83
C ILE A 659 4.50 -41.47 -26.32
N ASP A 660 3.27 -41.21 -26.77
CA ASP A 660 2.49 -40.04 -26.35
C ASP A 660 1.75 -40.21 -25.02
N SER A 661 1.32 -41.43 -24.68
CA SER A 661 0.38 -41.70 -23.59
C SER A 661 1.07 -42.27 -22.35
N ILE A 662 0.85 -41.64 -21.18
CA ILE A 662 1.37 -42.09 -19.88
C ILE A 662 0.93 -43.54 -19.55
N PRO A 663 -0.37 -43.93 -19.66
CA PRO A 663 -0.79 -45.32 -19.53
C PRO A 663 0.01 -46.33 -20.37
N VAL A 664 0.33 -45.99 -21.63
CA VAL A 664 1.10 -46.87 -22.53
C VAL A 664 2.55 -47.00 -22.06
N LEU A 665 3.18 -45.89 -21.65
CA LEU A 665 4.54 -45.95 -21.09
C LEU A 665 4.59 -46.83 -19.83
N LEU A 666 3.59 -46.73 -18.95
CA LEU A 666 3.50 -47.52 -17.72
C LEU A 666 3.30 -49.02 -17.99
N GLU A 667 2.57 -49.40 -19.04
CA GLU A 667 2.46 -50.79 -19.50
C GLU A 667 3.81 -51.33 -19.98
N LEU A 668 4.55 -50.54 -20.76
CA LEU A 668 5.86 -50.92 -21.29
C LEU A 668 6.94 -51.01 -20.18
N LEU A 669 6.90 -50.12 -19.19
CA LEU A 669 7.73 -50.23 -17.97
C LEU A 669 7.32 -51.44 -17.12
N GLY A 670 6.01 -51.67 -16.92
CA GLY A 670 5.48 -52.81 -16.16
C GLY A 670 5.79 -54.18 -16.78
N SER A 671 5.92 -54.25 -18.10
CA SER A 671 6.39 -55.44 -18.82
C SER A 671 7.92 -55.63 -18.77
N GLY A 672 8.68 -54.61 -18.33
CA GLY A 672 10.14 -54.60 -18.33
C GLY A 672 10.76 -54.42 -19.73
N LYS A 673 10.01 -53.93 -20.73
CA LYS A 673 10.55 -53.66 -22.09
C LYS A 673 11.65 -52.59 -22.04
N TYR A 674 11.47 -51.59 -21.18
CA TYR A 674 12.43 -50.52 -20.94
C TYR A 674 12.70 -50.38 -19.45
N THR A 675 13.88 -49.88 -19.10
CA THR A 675 14.18 -49.39 -17.75
C THR A 675 13.83 -47.90 -17.64
N VAL A 676 13.58 -47.42 -16.42
CA VAL A 676 13.34 -46.00 -16.16
C VAL A 676 14.56 -45.16 -16.55
N GLU A 677 15.78 -45.64 -16.29
CA GLU A 677 17.01 -44.94 -16.73
C GLU A 677 17.06 -44.76 -18.26
N GLN A 678 16.66 -45.77 -19.05
CA GLN A 678 16.55 -45.63 -20.51
C GLN A 678 15.52 -44.57 -20.91
N VAL A 679 14.36 -44.55 -20.24
CA VAL A 679 13.29 -43.59 -20.50
C VAL A 679 13.74 -42.16 -20.20
N ILE A 680 14.28 -41.92 -19.01
CA ILE A 680 14.73 -40.61 -18.56
C ILE A 680 15.88 -40.10 -19.44
N LEU A 681 16.85 -40.94 -19.80
CA LEU A 681 17.95 -40.56 -20.69
C LEU A 681 17.46 -40.21 -22.10
N ALA A 682 16.48 -40.93 -22.66
CA ALA A 682 15.90 -40.63 -23.96
C ALA A 682 15.21 -39.26 -23.99
N TYR A 683 14.42 -38.95 -22.95
CA TYR A 683 13.77 -37.66 -22.81
C TYR A 683 14.76 -36.52 -22.56
N ILE A 684 15.82 -36.73 -21.76
CA ILE A 684 16.91 -35.75 -21.57
C ILE A 684 17.56 -35.38 -22.91
N LYS A 685 17.87 -36.36 -23.78
CA LYS A 685 18.43 -36.09 -25.11
C LYS A 685 17.53 -35.18 -25.95
N ARG A 686 16.21 -35.45 -26.02
CA ARG A 686 15.28 -34.57 -26.76
C ARG A 686 15.05 -33.23 -26.06
N ALA A 687 15.10 -33.17 -24.74
CA ALA A 687 14.99 -31.93 -23.98
C ALA A 687 16.13 -30.96 -24.29
N VAL A 688 17.37 -31.45 -24.38
CA VAL A 688 18.53 -30.62 -24.75
C VAL A 688 18.46 -30.17 -26.20
N ILE A 689 18.08 -31.04 -27.15
CA ILE A 689 17.86 -30.62 -28.55
C ILE A 689 16.75 -29.56 -28.63
N ALA A 690 15.64 -29.76 -27.92
CA ALA A 690 14.56 -28.79 -27.85
C ALA A 690 15.01 -27.46 -27.24
N HIS A 691 15.86 -27.51 -26.23
CA HIS A 691 16.49 -26.33 -25.67
C HIS A 691 17.36 -25.59 -26.69
N GLN A 692 18.24 -26.28 -27.41
CA GLN A 692 19.09 -25.63 -28.41
C GLN A 692 18.27 -25.03 -29.57
N LEU A 693 17.12 -25.62 -29.90
CA LEU A 693 16.21 -25.11 -30.95
C LEU A 693 15.33 -23.92 -30.49
N THR A 694 14.99 -23.84 -29.20
CA THR A 694 13.91 -22.94 -28.72
C THR A 694 14.20 -22.13 -27.48
N ASN A 695 15.29 -22.41 -26.74
CA ASN A 695 15.62 -21.83 -25.43
C ASN A 695 14.47 -21.96 -24.41
N CYS A 696 13.98 -23.18 -24.21
CA CYS A 696 12.79 -23.48 -23.40
C CYS A 696 13.04 -23.90 -21.94
N ILE A 697 14.31 -24.05 -21.50
CA ILE A 697 14.69 -24.55 -20.16
C ILE A 697 15.34 -23.43 -19.33
N THR A 698 15.05 -23.40 -18.03
CA THR A 698 15.64 -22.48 -17.04
C THR A 698 16.62 -23.22 -16.13
N GLU A 699 16.12 -24.10 -15.25
CA GLU A 699 16.93 -24.94 -14.36
C GLU A 699 16.93 -26.40 -14.83
N VAL A 700 18.05 -27.10 -14.61
CA VAL A 700 18.30 -28.48 -15.04
C VAL A 700 18.48 -29.36 -13.83
N VAL A 701 17.79 -30.51 -13.77
CA VAL A 701 17.87 -31.49 -12.66
C VAL A 701 18.13 -32.93 -13.18
N PHE A 702 18.91 -33.04 -14.25
CA PHE A 702 19.17 -34.31 -14.94
C PHE A 702 19.90 -35.36 -14.09
N ASP A 703 20.89 -34.96 -13.29
CA ASP A 703 21.66 -35.89 -12.45
C ASP A 703 20.77 -36.54 -11.38
N ASP A 704 19.96 -35.72 -10.69
CA ASP A 704 18.98 -36.20 -9.70
C ASP A 704 17.88 -37.05 -10.36
N ALA A 705 17.43 -36.67 -11.57
CA ALA A 705 16.48 -37.45 -12.35
C ALA A 705 17.02 -38.85 -12.71
N LEU A 706 18.28 -38.95 -13.14
CA LEU A 706 18.93 -40.23 -13.44
C LEU A 706 19.21 -41.05 -12.17
N ALA A 707 19.56 -40.40 -11.05
CA ALA A 707 19.70 -41.07 -9.75
C ALA A 707 18.35 -41.63 -9.27
N GLN A 708 17.27 -40.87 -9.41
CA GLN A 708 15.90 -41.32 -9.10
C GLN A 708 15.49 -42.48 -10.02
N ALA A 709 15.78 -42.39 -11.32
CA ALA A 709 15.52 -43.45 -12.31
C ALA A 709 16.18 -44.78 -11.91
N ARG A 710 17.47 -44.76 -11.58
CA ARG A 710 18.21 -45.93 -11.08
C ARG A 710 17.62 -46.51 -9.79
N SER A 711 17.10 -45.66 -8.91
CA SER A 711 16.40 -46.09 -7.69
C SER A 711 15.06 -46.78 -7.99
N LEU A 712 14.31 -46.28 -8.98
CA LEU A 712 13.06 -46.87 -9.46
C LEU A 712 13.31 -48.23 -10.14
N ASP A 713 14.33 -48.33 -10.99
CA ASP A 713 14.77 -49.58 -11.61
C ASP A 713 15.23 -50.62 -10.58
N ALA A 714 16.01 -50.21 -9.57
CA ALA A 714 16.43 -51.07 -8.48
C ALA A 714 15.24 -51.56 -7.62
N HIS A 715 14.20 -50.75 -7.45
CA HIS A 715 12.94 -51.16 -6.81
C HIS A 715 12.23 -52.22 -7.66
N PHE A 716 11.94 -51.93 -8.93
CA PHE A 716 11.22 -52.83 -9.84
C PHE A 716 11.93 -54.19 -9.97
N LYS A 717 13.27 -54.18 -10.13
CA LYS A 717 14.09 -55.40 -10.16
C LYS A 717 14.03 -56.23 -8.87
N LYS A 718 13.75 -55.61 -7.72
CA LYS A 718 13.66 -56.27 -6.41
C LYS A 718 12.25 -56.78 -6.09
N THR A 719 11.21 -56.07 -6.51
CA THR A 719 9.81 -56.35 -6.12
C THR A 719 8.96 -56.95 -7.23
N GLY A 720 9.35 -56.78 -8.50
CA GLY A 720 8.50 -57.05 -9.66
C GLY A 720 7.29 -56.10 -9.77
N GLN A 721 7.30 -54.98 -9.04
CA GLN A 721 6.18 -54.04 -8.96
C GLN A 721 6.64 -52.60 -9.16
N LEU A 722 5.80 -51.80 -9.81
CA LEU A 722 6.03 -50.37 -10.00
C LEU A 722 5.82 -49.62 -8.68
N LYS A 723 6.69 -48.65 -8.38
CA LYS A 723 6.70 -47.87 -7.11
C LYS A 723 5.47 -46.96 -6.94
N GLY A 724 4.65 -46.77 -7.97
CA GLY A 724 3.46 -45.91 -7.93
C GLY A 724 2.83 -45.74 -9.33
N PRO A 725 1.70 -45.01 -9.43
CA PRO A 725 0.94 -44.87 -10.68
C PRO A 725 1.59 -43.94 -11.71
N LEU A 726 2.70 -43.28 -11.39
CA LEU A 726 3.50 -42.49 -12.33
C LEU A 726 4.97 -42.94 -12.39
N HIS A 727 5.23 -44.20 -12.04
CA HIS A 727 6.58 -44.77 -12.00
C HIS A 727 7.38 -44.51 -13.28
N GLY A 728 8.45 -43.71 -13.15
CA GLY A 728 9.36 -43.40 -14.25
C GLY A 728 8.82 -42.45 -15.32
N VAL A 729 7.66 -41.84 -15.11
CA VAL A 729 7.08 -40.85 -16.04
C VAL A 729 7.95 -39.58 -16.04
N PRO A 730 8.47 -39.14 -17.20
CA PRO A 730 9.25 -37.91 -17.31
C PRO A 730 8.35 -36.66 -17.29
N VAL A 731 8.63 -35.78 -16.33
CA VAL A 731 7.85 -34.57 -16.06
C VAL A 731 8.72 -33.32 -16.20
N THR A 732 8.13 -32.23 -16.67
CA THR A 732 8.69 -30.88 -16.53
C THR A 732 7.70 -29.94 -15.88
N VAL A 733 8.23 -28.90 -15.23
CA VAL A 733 7.43 -27.90 -14.53
C VAL A 733 7.85 -26.49 -14.95
N LYS A 734 6.88 -25.60 -15.09
CA LYS A 734 7.13 -24.17 -15.31
C LYS A 734 8.11 -23.63 -14.26
N ASP A 735 8.95 -22.66 -14.62
CA ASP A 735 9.94 -22.05 -13.69
C ASP A 735 9.34 -21.51 -12.38
N GLN A 736 8.03 -21.25 -12.38
CA GLN A 736 7.24 -20.84 -11.22
C GLN A 736 7.10 -21.90 -10.11
N PHE A 737 7.29 -23.20 -10.39
CA PHE A 737 7.17 -24.25 -9.38
C PHE A 737 8.46 -24.40 -8.59
N ASN A 738 8.38 -24.37 -7.25
CA ASN A 738 9.53 -24.71 -6.42
C ASN A 738 9.92 -26.19 -6.62
N VAL A 739 11.21 -26.42 -6.85
CA VAL A 739 11.86 -27.73 -6.84
C VAL A 739 13.08 -27.55 -5.96
N ALA A 740 13.20 -28.35 -4.89
CA ALA A 740 14.26 -28.19 -3.91
C ALA A 740 15.65 -28.25 -4.56
N GLY A 741 16.52 -27.31 -4.20
CA GLY A 741 17.89 -27.23 -4.72
C GLY A 741 18.10 -26.36 -5.97
N VAL A 742 17.03 -25.91 -6.65
CA VAL A 742 17.12 -25.02 -7.83
C VAL A 742 16.27 -23.75 -7.67
N ASP A 743 16.60 -22.69 -8.42
CA ASP A 743 15.96 -21.37 -8.29
C ASP A 743 14.50 -21.37 -8.79
N THR A 744 13.69 -20.45 -8.27
CA THR A 744 12.35 -20.10 -8.80
C THR A 744 12.33 -18.62 -9.17
N THR A 745 12.60 -18.33 -10.45
CA THR A 745 13.03 -16.98 -10.87
C THR A 745 11.88 -16.05 -11.28
N LEU A 746 10.79 -16.60 -11.82
CA LEU A 746 9.69 -15.84 -12.46
C LEU A 746 10.19 -14.88 -13.58
N GLY A 747 11.38 -15.16 -14.13
CA GLY A 747 12.02 -14.33 -15.15
C GLY A 747 12.64 -13.03 -14.62
N TYR A 748 12.73 -12.87 -13.29
CA TYR A 748 13.45 -11.78 -12.64
C TYR A 748 14.91 -12.14 -12.41
N VAL A 749 15.82 -11.21 -12.67
CA VAL A 749 17.25 -11.42 -12.41
C VAL A 749 17.51 -11.40 -10.90
N GLY A 750 16.80 -10.55 -10.15
CA GLY A 750 16.90 -10.44 -8.69
C GLY A 750 16.51 -11.68 -7.88
N ARG A 751 15.91 -12.71 -8.52
CA ARG A 751 15.58 -14.00 -7.90
C ARG A 751 16.55 -15.14 -8.29
N SER A 752 17.69 -14.80 -8.89
CA SER A 752 18.77 -15.75 -9.21
C SER A 752 19.61 -16.10 -7.99
N PHE A 753 20.18 -17.31 -7.97
CA PHE A 753 21.03 -17.84 -6.88
C PHE A 753 20.31 -17.88 -5.52
N ALA A 754 19.01 -18.18 -5.55
CA ALA A 754 18.11 -18.31 -4.43
C ALA A 754 17.33 -19.63 -4.54
N PRO A 755 18.01 -20.79 -4.41
CA PRO A 755 17.39 -22.08 -4.64
C PRO A 755 16.29 -22.37 -3.62
N ALA A 756 15.20 -22.97 -4.07
CA ALA A 756 14.10 -23.34 -3.18
C ALA A 756 14.57 -24.36 -2.14
N THR A 757 14.21 -24.14 -0.87
CA THR A 757 14.53 -25.06 0.23
C THR A 757 13.61 -26.28 0.25
N GLU A 758 12.39 -26.14 -0.27
CA GLU A 758 11.33 -27.14 -0.28
C GLU A 758 10.63 -27.13 -1.65
N SER A 759 10.25 -28.31 -2.15
CA SER A 759 9.49 -28.43 -3.40
C SER A 759 8.02 -28.05 -3.23
N ALA A 760 7.37 -27.64 -4.31
CA ALA A 760 5.92 -27.41 -4.32
C ALA A 760 5.14 -28.68 -3.96
N VAL A 761 3.99 -28.54 -3.31
CA VAL A 761 3.17 -29.68 -2.86
C VAL A 761 2.80 -30.59 -4.03
N LEU A 762 2.50 -30.03 -5.21
CA LEU A 762 2.22 -30.84 -6.39
C LEU A 762 3.44 -31.60 -6.92
N VAL A 763 4.64 -31.03 -6.81
CA VAL A 763 5.89 -31.72 -7.19
C VAL A 763 6.14 -32.91 -6.26
N GLN A 764 5.92 -32.74 -4.96
CA GLN A 764 6.02 -33.82 -3.98
C GLN A 764 5.01 -34.95 -4.27
N ILE A 765 3.74 -34.62 -4.54
CA ILE A 765 2.69 -35.59 -4.91
C ILE A 765 3.11 -36.42 -6.13
N LEU A 766 3.69 -35.78 -7.16
CA LEU A 766 4.17 -36.49 -8.36
C LEU A 766 5.37 -37.39 -8.06
N TRP A 767 6.34 -36.94 -7.25
CA TRP A 767 7.47 -37.77 -6.81
C TRP A 767 7.03 -38.98 -5.97
N ASP A 768 6.06 -38.80 -5.07
CA ASP A 768 5.49 -39.88 -4.26
C ASP A 768 4.75 -40.92 -5.11
N MET A 769 4.15 -40.50 -6.23
CA MET A 769 3.59 -41.39 -7.26
C MET A 769 4.64 -42.05 -8.16
N GLY A 770 5.92 -41.69 -8.02
CA GLY A 770 7.05 -42.26 -8.76
C GLY A 770 7.45 -41.53 -10.05
N ALA A 771 6.89 -40.36 -10.32
CA ALA A 771 7.27 -39.53 -11.46
C ALA A 771 8.69 -38.94 -11.27
N VAL A 772 9.33 -38.55 -12.38
CA VAL A 772 10.70 -38.00 -12.39
C VAL A 772 10.69 -36.64 -13.05
N VAL A 773 11.10 -35.59 -12.32
CA VAL A 773 11.19 -34.22 -12.86
C VAL A 773 12.53 -34.03 -13.55
N LEU A 774 12.53 -33.58 -14.80
CA LEU A 774 13.75 -33.43 -15.62
C LEU A 774 14.36 -32.02 -15.55
N ALA A 775 13.51 -31.01 -15.60
CA ALA A 775 13.90 -29.62 -15.79
C ALA A 775 12.76 -28.66 -15.43
N LYS A 776 13.13 -27.38 -15.23
CA LYS A 776 12.21 -26.25 -15.16
C LYS A 776 12.16 -25.50 -16.49
N THR A 777 10.99 -24.99 -16.89
CA THR A 777 10.81 -24.39 -18.22
C THR A 777 10.47 -22.90 -18.24
N ASN A 778 10.86 -22.24 -19.34
CA ASN A 778 10.88 -20.79 -19.46
C ASN A 778 9.50 -20.13 -19.51
N LEU A 779 9.44 -18.88 -19.04
CA LEU A 779 8.25 -18.04 -18.89
C LEU A 779 8.60 -16.56 -19.15
N PRO A 780 7.63 -15.65 -19.37
CA PRO A 780 7.90 -14.21 -19.42
C PRO A 780 8.26 -13.61 -18.06
N GLN A 781 8.96 -12.47 -18.10
CA GLN A 781 9.21 -11.63 -16.92
C GLN A 781 7.87 -11.35 -16.24
N SER A 782 7.83 -11.47 -14.91
CA SER A 782 6.65 -11.30 -14.06
C SER A 782 5.48 -12.27 -14.27
N ILE A 783 5.62 -13.32 -15.11
CA ILE A 783 4.56 -14.25 -15.53
C ILE A 783 3.30 -13.62 -16.16
N MET A 784 3.21 -12.29 -16.27
CA MET A 784 2.03 -11.53 -16.71
C MET A 784 2.06 -11.16 -18.21
N TRP A 785 2.47 -12.11 -19.06
CA TRP A 785 2.45 -11.95 -20.52
C TRP A 785 2.06 -13.25 -21.24
N ALA A 786 1.48 -13.11 -22.44
CA ALA A 786 0.98 -14.23 -23.25
C ALA A 786 1.99 -14.75 -24.30
N GLU A 787 3.26 -14.44 -24.10
CA GLU A 787 4.43 -14.89 -24.86
C GLU A 787 5.58 -15.14 -23.87
N THR A 788 6.59 -15.90 -24.25
CA THR A 788 7.68 -16.33 -23.34
C THR A 788 9.00 -15.60 -23.65
N SER A 789 9.29 -14.53 -22.88
CA SER A 789 10.53 -13.77 -22.96
C SER A 789 10.83 -13.04 -21.65
N ASN A 790 12.07 -13.12 -21.16
CA ASN A 790 12.51 -12.37 -19.97
C ASN A 790 14.01 -12.01 -20.04
N PRO A 791 14.51 -11.03 -19.26
CA PRO A 791 15.94 -10.66 -19.28
C PRO A 791 16.88 -11.79 -18.85
N LEU A 792 16.47 -12.63 -17.89
CA LEU A 792 17.31 -13.68 -17.32
C LEU A 792 17.58 -14.82 -18.29
N TRP A 793 16.55 -15.48 -18.80
CA TRP A 793 16.65 -16.66 -19.67
C TRP A 793 16.58 -16.32 -21.16
N GLY A 794 16.04 -15.15 -21.52
CA GLY A 794 15.88 -14.73 -22.91
C GLY A 794 14.53 -15.12 -23.52
N LEU A 795 14.47 -15.08 -24.84
CA LEU A 795 13.30 -15.38 -25.67
C LEU A 795 13.15 -16.90 -25.87
N THR A 796 11.93 -17.41 -25.83
CA THR A 796 11.59 -18.75 -26.34
C THR A 796 10.77 -18.62 -27.62
N VAL A 797 11.16 -19.35 -28.67
CA VAL A 797 10.58 -19.26 -30.02
C VAL A 797 9.68 -20.46 -30.35
N ASN A 798 8.78 -20.32 -31.32
CA ASN A 798 7.95 -21.43 -31.80
C ASN A 798 8.80 -22.36 -32.70
N PRO A 799 8.96 -23.65 -32.39
CA PRO A 799 9.80 -24.55 -33.18
C PRO A 799 9.25 -24.88 -34.57
N ARG A 800 8.00 -24.53 -34.91
CA ARG A 800 7.48 -24.60 -36.28
C ARG A 800 8.00 -23.47 -37.16
N ASN A 801 8.10 -22.27 -36.60
CA ASN A 801 8.62 -21.08 -37.26
C ASN A 801 9.16 -20.10 -36.19
N PRO A 802 10.49 -19.88 -36.10
CA PRO A 802 11.11 -19.02 -35.09
C PRO A 802 10.69 -17.55 -35.07
N ASP A 803 10.00 -17.04 -36.10
CA ASP A 803 9.44 -15.67 -36.10
C ASP A 803 8.20 -15.53 -35.19
N PHE A 804 7.61 -16.65 -34.79
CA PHE A 804 6.37 -16.73 -34.03
C PHE A 804 6.61 -17.14 -32.57
N THR A 805 5.74 -16.66 -31.68
CA THR A 805 5.77 -17.07 -30.27
C THR A 805 5.19 -18.48 -30.07
N PRO A 806 5.71 -19.28 -29.12
CA PRO A 806 5.03 -20.48 -28.63
C PRO A 806 3.87 -20.13 -27.68
N GLY A 807 3.66 -18.85 -27.37
CA GLY A 807 2.68 -18.37 -26.41
C GLY A 807 3.25 -18.27 -24.99
N GLY A 808 2.37 -18.07 -24.02
CA GLY A 808 2.75 -17.82 -22.64
C GLY A 808 1.55 -17.67 -21.69
N SER A 809 1.77 -17.58 -20.37
CA SER A 809 3.08 -17.53 -19.72
C SER A 809 3.78 -18.89 -19.53
N THR A 810 3.20 -20.01 -19.97
CA THR A 810 3.82 -21.35 -19.91
C THR A 810 4.32 -21.84 -21.29
N GLY A 811 5.05 -20.98 -22.01
CA GLY A 811 5.50 -21.31 -23.36
C GLY A 811 6.68 -22.29 -23.41
N GLY A 812 7.56 -22.29 -22.39
CA GLY A 812 8.66 -23.25 -22.28
C GLY A 812 8.20 -24.71 -22.31
N GLU A 813 7.25 -25.09 -21.44
CA GLU A 813 6.59 -26.41 -21.48
C GLU A 813 6.03 -26.73 -22.88
N SER A 814 5.37 -25.78 -23.53
CA SER A 814 4.70 -26.04 -24.81
C SER A 814 5.67 -26.31 -25.96
N ALA A 815 6.80 -25.60 -25.99
CA ALA A 815 7.87 -25.86 -26.96
C ALA A 815 8.53 -27.22 -26.69
N LEU A 816 8.75 -27.55 -25.42
CA LEU A 816 9.38 -28.79 -24.98
C LEU A 816 8.49 -30.03 -25.26
N LEU A 817 7.19 -29.95 -24.94
CA LEU A 817 6.19 -30.99 -25.21
C LEU A 817 6.03 -31.24 -26.72
N ALA A 818 5.95 -30.17 -27.53
CA ALA A 818 5.83 -30.29 -28.99
C ALA A 818 7.07 -30.87 -29.66
N LEU A 819 8.23 -30.76 -29.01
CA LEU A 819 9.50 -31.39 -29.41
C LEU A 819 9.79 -32.70 -28.65
N HIS A 820 8.80 -33.26 -27.95
CA HIS A 820 8.89 -34.53 -27.22
C HIS A 820 10.05 -34.60 -26.20
N GLY A 821 10.49 -33.44 -25.68
CA GLY A 821 11.48 -33.35 -24.59
C GLY A 821 10.87 -33.50 -23.18
N SER A 822 9.55 -33.70 -23.10
CA SER A 822 8.81 -34.02 -21.88
C SER A 822 7.58 -34.85 -22.23
N LEU A 823 7.04 -35.65 -21.32
CA LEU A 823 5.77 -36.38 -21.51
C LEU A 823 4.61 -35.68 -20.79
N LEU A 824 4.88 -35.06 -19.64
CA LEU A 824 3.92 -34.31 -18.84
C LEU A 824 4.53 -32.96 -18.41
N GLY A 825 3.87 -31.87 -18.78
CA GLY A 825 4.18 -30.53 -18.28
C GLY A 825 3.22 -30.08 -17.18
N LEU A 826 3.69 -29.30 -16.22
CA LEU A 826 2.84 -28.55 -15.29
C LEU A 826 2.92 -27.04 -15.54
N GLY A 827 1.75 -26.42 -15.68
CA GLY A 827 1.61 -24.98 -15.89
C GLY A 827 0.72 -24.29 -14.87
N THR A 828 0.62 -22.96 -15.02
CA THR A 828 -0.26 -22.09 -14.25
C THR A 828 -1.07 -21.19 -15.18
N ASP A 829 -2.29 -20.84 -14.78
CA ASP A 829 -3.24 -20.09 -15.61
C ASP A 829 -4.14 -19.17 -14.77
N ILE A 830 -3.91 -17.86 -14.89
CA ILE A 830 -4.75 -16.75 -14.36
C ILE A 830 -5.45 -15.95 -15.48
N GLY A 831 -5.21 -16.29 -16.75
CA GLY A 831 -5.76 -15.57 -17.91
C GLY A 831 -5.69 -16.31 -19.24
N GLY A 832 -5.26 -17.58 -19.24
CA GLY A 832 -4.95 -18.37 -20.42
C GLY A 832 -3.57 -19.02 -20.42
N SER A 833 -2.73 -18.82 -19.40
CA SER A 833 -1.32 -19.21 -19.46
C SER A 833 -1.01 -20.71 -19.55
N ILE A 834 -1.99 -21.62 -19.38
CA ILE A 834 -1.89 -23.02 -19.82
C ILE A 834 -2.43 -23.15 -21.25
N ARG A 835 -3.62 -22.60 -21.51
CA ARG A 835 -4.39 -22.85 -22.74
C ARG A 835 -3.84 -22.15 -23.99
N ILE A 836 -3.39 -20.90 -23.87
CA ILE A 836 -2.80 -20.10 -24.97
C ILE A 836 -1.58 -20.81 -25.57
N PRO A 837 -0.53 -21.18 -24.81
CA PRO A 837 0.64 -21.83 -25.41
C PRO A 837 0.32 -23.21 -25.98
N GLN A 838 -0.57 -23.98 -25.36
CA GLN A 838 -1.04 -25.25 -25.96
C GLN A 838 -1.84 -25.02 -27.25
N SER A 839 -2.58 -23.92 -27.37
CA SER A 839 -3.27 -23.51 -28.59
C SER A 839 -2.32 -23.26 -29.76
N LEU A 840 -1.27 -22.46 -29.54
CA LEU A 840 -0.31 -22.08 -30.60
C LEU A 840 0.67 -23.23 -30.96
N MET A 841 0.80 -24.22 -30.07
CA MET A 841 1.66 -25.39 -30.29
C MET A 841 0.93 -26.64 -30.79
N GLY A 842 -0.40 -26.73 -30.63
CA GLY A 842 -1.20 -27.86 -31.10
C GLY A 842 -1.26 -29.01 -30.10
N LEU A 843 -1.33 -28.68 -28.81
CA LEU A 843 -1.20 -29.59 -27.68
C LEU A 843 -2.43 -29.54 -26.75
N TYR A 844 -2.45 -30.38 -25.72
CA TYR A 844 -3.55 -30.49 -24.75
C TYR A 844 -3.18 -29.80 -23.45
N GLY A 845 -4.03 -28.88 -22.98
CA GLY A 845 -3.80 -28.14 -21.74
C GLY A 845 -5.07 -28.02 -20.91
N PHE A 846 -5.02 -28.44 -19.65
CA PHE A 846 -6.16 -28.37 -18.75
C PHE A 846 -5.95 -27.32 -17.66
N LYS A 847 -6.87 -26.36 -17.58
CA LYS A 847 -7.03 -25.46 -16.44
C LYS A 847 -8.23 -25.94 -15.61
N PRO A 848 -8.06 -26.61 -14.46
CA PRO A 848 -9.17 -26.91 -13.55
C PRO A 848 -9.69 -25.63 -12.85
N SER A 849 -10.65 -25.75 -11.94
CA SER A 849 -10.96 -24.67 -11.00
C SER A 849 -9.78 -24.43 -10.05
N SER A 850 -9.61 -23.20 -9.57
CA SER A 850 -8.42 -22.79 -8.80
C SER A 850 -8.25 -23.53 -7.47
N ALA A 851 -9.35 -24.03 -6.90
CA ALA A 851 -9.36 -24.79 -5.66
C ALA A 851 -9.28 -26.31 -5.85
N ARG A 852 -9.03 -26.83 -7.07
CA ARG A 852 -8.98 -28.29 -7.29
C ARG A 852 -7.61 -28.90 -7.00
N TYR A 853 -6.52 -28.22 -7.37
CA TYR A 853 -5.14 -28.70 -7.24
C TYR A 853 -4.31 -27.76 -6.36
N PRO A 854 -3.26 -28.29 -5.68
CA PRO A 854 -2.48 -27.51 -4.73
C PRO A 854 -1.62 -26.46 -5.44
N TYR A 855 -1.50 -25.30 -4.79
CA TYR A 855 -0.78 -24.12 -5.26
C TYR A 855 0.39 -23.75 -4.30
N HIS A 856 0.48 -24.39 -3.13
CA HIS A 856 1.57 -24.16 -2.19
C HIS A 856 2.94 -24.52 -2.79
N GLY A 857 3.91 -23.59 -2.66
CA GLY A 857 5.22 -23.65 -3.30
C GLY A 857 5.23 -23.23 -4.78
N VAL A 858 4.19 -22.56 -5.27
CA VAL A 858 4.12 -22.00 -6.62
C VAL A 858 4.00 -20.46 -6.53
N PRO A 859 5.07 -19.72 -6.18
CA PRO A 859 5.02 -18.26 -5.98
C PRO A 859 4.51 -17.49 -7.19
N VAL A 860 3.91 -16.31 -6.98
CA VAL A 860 3.40 -15.42 -8.05
C VAL A 860 4.05 -14.04 -7.96
N SER A 861 3.89 -13.21 -8.99
CA SER A 861 4.36 -11.81 -8.96
C SER A 861 3.38 -10.83 -8.30
N THR A 862 2.27 -11.32 -7.75
CA THR A 862 1.29 -10.55 -6.97
C THR A 862 0.85 -11.39 -5.77
N GLU A 863 1.74 -11.61 -4.80
CA GLU A 863 1.46 -12.51 -3.68
C GLU A 863 0.43 -11.95 -2.71
N GLY A 864 -0.40 -12.82 -2.12
CA GLY A 864 -1.55 -12.40 -1.29
C GLY A 864 -2.77 -11.89 -2.09
N GLN A 865 -2.68 -11.88 -3.42
CA GLN A 865 -3.84 -11.73 -4.30
C GLN A 865 -4.77 -12.94 -4.17
N GLU A 866 -6.07 -12.68 -3.98
CA GLU A 866 -7.12 -13.72 -3.83
C GLU A 866 -8.42 -13.36 -4.59
N HIS A 867 -8.44 -12.29 -5.40
CA HIS A 867 -9.68 -11.87 -6.09
C HIS A 867 -10.01 -12.75 -7.30
N VAL A 868 -9.02 -13.14 -8.09
CA VAL A 868 -9.15 -14.15 -9.15
C VAL A 868 -7.95 -15.06 -9.01
N PRO A 869 -8.06 -16.14 -8.23
CA PRO A 869 -6.93 -17.03 -7.99
C PRO A 869 -6.47 -17.68 -9.29
N SER A 870 -5.15 -17.82 -9.44
CA SER A 870 -4.58 -18.65 -10.50
C SER A 870 -4.92 -20.12 -10.26
N SER A 871 -4.98 -20.90 -11.33
CA SER A 871 -5.07 -22.35 -11.26
C SER A 871 -3.76 -23.00 -11.73
N VAL A 872 -3.44 -24.18 -11.18
CA VAL A 872 -2.37 -25.09 -11.63
C VAL A 872 -3.02 -26.22 -12.43
N GLY A 873 -2.39 -26.70 -13.50
CA GLY A 873 -2.93 -27.83 -14.25
C GLY A 873 -1.96 -28.49 -15.23
N PRO A 874 -2.29 -29.71 -15.70
CA PRO A 874 -1.42 -30.50 -16.56
C PRO A 874 -1.48 -30.08 -18.05
N MET A 875 -0.38 -30.35 -18.74
CA MET A 875 -0.15 -30.12 -20.16
C MET A 875 0.50 -31.37 -20.78
N ALA A 876 0.02 -31.83 -21.93
CA ALA A 876 0.45 -33.10 -22.53
C ALA A 876 0.25 -33.13 -24.06
N ARG A 877 0.76 -34.19 -24.71
CA ARG A 877 0.54 -34.46 -26.14
C ARG A 877 -0.82 -35.10 -26.45
N ASP A 878 -1.52 -35.65 -25.45
CA ASP A 878 -2.79 -36.35 -25.62
C ASP A 878 -3.77 -36.12 -24.45
N LEU A 879 -5.06 -36.39 -24.69
CA LEU A 879 -6.11 -36.22 -23.67
C LEU A 879 -6.12 -37.34 -22.62
N SER A 880 -5.68 -38.56 -22.95
CA SER A 880 -5.71 -39.70 -22.01
C SER A 880 -4.74 -39.47 -20.84
N SER A 881 -3.55 -38.92 -21.09
CA SER A 881 -2.60 -38.50 -20.07
C SER A 881 -3.15 -37.37 -19.19
N ILE A 882 -3.82 -36.36 -19.78
CA ILE A 882 -4.50 -35.29 -19.04
C ILE A 882 -5.54 -35.90 -18.09
N CYS A 883 -6.44 -36.76 -18.59
CA CYS A 883 -7.48 -37.41 -17.78
C CYS A 883 -6.89 -38.29 -16.67
N TYR A 884 -5.85 -39.07 -16.99
CA TYR A 884 -5.18 -39.98 -16.06
C TYR A 884 -4.53 -39.21 -14.90
N VAL A 885 -3.70 -38.22 -15.20
CA VAL A 885 -3.04 -37.38 -14.19
C VAL A 885 -4.05 -36.55 -13.40
N SER A 886 -5.09 -36.03 -14.06
CA SER A 886 -6.13 -35.22 -13.39
C SER A 886 -6.91 -36.01 -12.33
N ARG A 887 -7.18 -37.31 -12.60
CA ARG A 887 -7.76 -38.25 -11.63
C ARG A 887 -6.80 -38.47 -10.45
N LEU A 888 -5.54 -38.83 -10.74
CA LEU A 888 -4.54 -39.13 -9.71
C LEU A 888 -4.31 -37.95 -8.74
N ILE A 889 -4.20 -36.72 -9.23
CA ILE A 889 -4.00 -35.53 -8.37
C ILE A 889 -5.24 -35.27 -7.51
N ALA A 890 -6.46 -35.51 -8.00
CA ALA A 890 -7.67 -35.36 -7.19
C ALA A 890 -7.76 -36.43 -6.09
N ASP A 891 -7.40 -37.67 -6.41
CA ASP A 891 -7.45 -38.81 -5.48
C ASP A 891 -6.27 -38.85 -4.49
N SER A 892 -5.20 -38.08 -4.73
CA SER A 892 -4.08 -37.92 -3.79
C SER A 892 -4.42 -37.09 -2.54
N LYS A 893 -5.68 -36.65 -2.40
CA LYS A 893 -6.18 -35.82 -1.29
C LYS A 893 -5.37 -34.55 -1.02
N PRO A 894 -5.12 -33.69 -2.02
CA PRO A 894 -4.23 -32.53 -1.89
C PRO A 894 -4.65 -31.51 -0.82
N TRP A 895 -5.91 -31.55 -0.36
CA TRP A 895 -6.42 -30.76 0.78
C TRP A 895 -5.84 -31.16 2.15
N GLU A 896 -5.20 -32.33 2.27
CA GLU A 896 -4.46 -32.72 3.48
C GLU A 896 -3.08 -32.04 3.55
N SER A 897 -2.60 -31.43 2.44
CA SER A 897 -1.29 -30.76 2.34
C SER A 897 -1.36 -29.28 1.93
N ASP A 898 -2.43 -28.84 1.27
CA ASP A 898 -2.67 -27.42 0.92
C ASP A 898 -4.10 -27.00 1.32
N PRO A 899 -4.29 -26.07 2.28
CA PRO A 899 -5.60 -25.63 2.73
C PRO A 899 -6.39 -24.81 1.70
N ARG A 900 -5.81 -24.46 0.53
CA ARG A 900 -6.55 -23.86 -0.59
C ARG A 900 -7.38 -24.88 -1.38
N CYS A 901 -7.07 -26.17 -1.28
CA CYS A 901 -7.79 -27.22 -2.00
C CYS A 901 -9.15 -27.52 -1.38
N ALA A 902 -10.17 -27.65 -2.23
CA ALA A 902 -11.46 -28.20 -1.84
C ALA A 902 -11.33 -29.72 -1.59
N PRO A 903 -11.98 -30.28 -0.55
CA PRO A 903 -11.92 -31.71 -0.25
C PRO A 903 -12.81 -32.54 -1.18
N LEU A 904 -12.40 -32.65 -2.45
CA LEU A 904 -13.16 -33.25 -3.55
C LEU A 904 -12.33 -34.32 -4.29
N PRO A 905 -12.49 -35.62 -3.95
CA PRO A 905 -11.89 -36.72 -4.70
C PRO A 905 -12.47 -36.80 -6.12
N TRP A 906 -11.89 -37.61 -7.00
CA TRP A 906 -12.36 -37.73 -8.38
C TRP A 906 -13.74 -38.39 -8.47
N ASN A 907 -14.69 -37.72 -9.12
CA ASN A 907 -16.03 -38.26 -9.36
C ASN A 907 -16.08 -39.08 -10.66
N GLU A 908 -15.61 -40.33 -10.58
CA GLU A 908 -15.60 -41.25 -11.73
C GLU A 908 -17.00 -41.51 -12.31
N ALA A 909 -18.05 -41.49 -11.49
CA ALA A 909 -19.42 -41.64 -11.97
C ALA A 909 -19.83 -40.49 -12.90
N ALA A 910 -19.51 -39.24 -12.55
CA ALA A 910 -19.77 -38.08 -13.42
C ALA A 910 -18.94 -38.11 -14.70
N PHE A 911 -17.67 -38.54 -14.63
CA PHE A 911 -16.79 -38.72 -15.80
C PHE A 911 -17.34 -39.75 -16.79
N GLN A 912 -17.98 -40.82 -16.28
CA GLN A 912 -18.59 -41.88 -17.10
C GLN A 912 -20.00 -41.51 -17.59
N GLU A 913 -20.82 -40.86 -16.76
CA GLU A 913 -22.19 -40.45 -17.12
C GLU A 913 -22.21 -39.47 -18.31
N VAL A 914 -21.32 -38.47 -18.30
CA VAL A 914 -21.23 -37.51 -19.42
C VAL A 914 -20.82 -38.19 -20.74
N GLN A 915 -20.15 -39.35 -20.68
CA GLN A 915 -19.75 -40.14 -21.86
C GLN A 915 -20.81 -41.12 -22.36
N SER A 916 -21.80 -41.50 -21.54
CA SER A 916 -22.77 -42.54 -21.88
C SER A 916 -24.01 -42.02 -22.63
N ARG A 917 -24.17 -40.70 -22.75
CA ARG A 917 -25.33 -40.03 -23.36
C ARG A 917 -24.91 -38.94 -24.36
N PRO A 918 -25.77 -38.56 -25.32
CA PRO A 918 -25.50 -37.42 -26.18
C PRO A 918 -25.42 -36.11 -25.37
N LEU A 919 -24.37 -35.32 -25.62
CA LEU A 919 -24.15 -34.02 -24.98
C LEU A 919 -25.15 -32.95 -25.45
N VAL A 920 -25.37 -31.94 -24.60
CA VAL A 920 -25.85 -30.61 -24.98
C VAL A 920 -24.69 -29.62 -24.88
N ILE A 921 -24.34 -28.99 -25.99
CA ILE A 921 -23.15 -28.14 -26.12
C ILE A 921 -23.57 -26.70 -26.45
N GLY A 922 -23.15 -25.74 -25.63
CA GLY A 922 -23.26 -24.32 -25.94
C GLY A 922 -22.09 -23.86 -26.81
N LEU A 923 -22.35 -23.52 -28.07
CA LEU A 923 -21.34 -23.10 -29.04
C LEU A 923 -21.10 -21.58 -28.97
N VAL A 924 -19.92 -21.19 -28.50
CA VAL A 924 -19.45 -19.80 -28.54
C VAL A 924 -18.70 -19.60 -29.86
N LEU A 925 -19.28 -18.89 -30.83
CA LEU A 925 -18.65 -18.67 -32.14
C LEU A 925 -17.44 -17.72 -32.06
N ASP A 926 -17.61 -16.60 -31.37
CA ASP A 926 -16.57 -15.64 -31.03
C ASP A 926 -16.87 -15.01 -29.66
N ASP A 927 -15.93 -14.26 -29.08
CA ASP A 927 -16.08 -13.67 -27.74
C ASP A 927 -16.87 -12.36 -27.71
N GLY A 928 -17.54 -11.98 -28.80
CA GLY A 928 -18.26 -10.72 -28.94
C GLY A 928 -17.38 -9.48 -29.14
N VAL A 929 -16.06 -9.58 -28.98
CA VAL A 929 -15.14 -8.43 -28.97
C VAL A 929 -14.09 -8.49 -30.07
N VAL A 930 -13.46 -9.64 -30.28
CA VAL A 930 -12.43 -9.86 -31.32
C VAL A 930 -12.83 -11.09 -32.13
N LYS A 931 -13.13 -10.93 -33.42
CA LYS A 931 -13.49 -12.04 -34.30
C LYS A 931 -12.29 -12.96 -34.52
N VAL A 932 -12.56 -14.26 -34.54
CA VAL A 932 -11.56 -15.29 -34.85
C VAL A 932 -11.13 -15.27 -36.31
N HIS A 933 -9.93 -15.76 -36.60
CA HIS A 933 -9.44 -15.96 -37.96
C HIS A 933 -10.25 -17.04 -38.71
N PRO A 934 -10.34 -16.97 -40.06
CA PRO A 934 -11.00 -17.98 -40.90
C PRO A 934 -10.74 -19.46 -40.54
N PRO A 935 -9.49 -19.94 -40.33
CA PRO A 935 -9.23 -21.34 -39.97
C PRO A 935 -9.86 -21.75 -38.63
N VAL A 936 -9.95 -20.82 -37.67
CA VAL A 936 -10.54 -21.07 -36.35
C VAL A 936 -12.06 -21.12 -36.44
N GLU A 937 -12.68 -20.19 -37.19
CA GLU A 937 -14.12 -20.20 -37.49
C GLU A 937 -14.53 -21.49 -38.20
N ARG A 938 -13.77 -21.86 -39.24
CA ARG A 938 -13.99 -23.08 -40.03
C ARG A 938 -13.90 -24.33 -39.17
N ALA A 939 -12.80 -24.53 -38.42
CA ALA A 939 -12.63 -25.72 -37.59
C ALA A 939 -13.72 -25.86 -36.52
N LEU A 940 -14.16 -24.74 -35.91
CA LEU A 940 -15.24 -24.72 -34.93
C LEU A 940 -16.59 -25.10 -35.56
N LEU A 941 -16.92 -24.56 -36.74
CA LEU A 941 -18.17 -24.86 -37.45
C LEU A 941 -18.19 -26.30 -37.97
N GLU A 942 -17.10 -26.78 -38.57
CA GLU A 942 -16.97 -28.18 -39.00
C GLU A 942 -17.13 -29.16 -37.82
N LEU A 943 -16.52 -28.84 -36.66
CA LEU A 943 -16.67 -29.65 -35.45
C LEU A 943 -18.10 -29.63 -34.93
N SER A 944 -18.75 -28.47 -34.88
CA SER A 944 -20.16 -28.32 -34.52
C SER A 944 -21.07 -29.21 -35.38
N GLU A 945 -20.88 -29.19 -36.71
CA GLU A 945 -21.66 -30.04 -37.63
C GLU A 945 -21.35 -31.53 -37.48
N LYS A 946 -20.08 -31.91 -37.23
CA LYS A 946 -19.72 -33.31 -36.90
C LYS A 946 -20.44 -33.77 -35.62
N LEU A 947 -20.43 -32.94 -34.57
CA LEU A 947 -21.08 -33.24 -33.29
C LEU A 947 -22.61 -33.41 -33.44
N LYS A 948 -23.27 -32.53 -34.21
CA LYS A 948 -24.71 -32.67 -34.53
C LYS A 948 -25.01 -33.99 -35.26
N ARG A 949 -24.18 -34.37 -36.25
CA ARG A 949 -24.33 -35.63 -37.00
C ARG A 949 -24.12 -36.87 -36.12
N SER A 950 -23.30 -36.76 -35.07
CA SER A 950 -23.14 -37.79 -34.02
C SER A 950 -24.28 -37.79 -32.97
N GLY A 951 -25.34 -37.01 -33.17
CA GLY A 951 -26.53 -37.00 -32.31
C GLY A 951 -26.43 -36.07 -31.09
N HIS A 952 -25.39 -35.24 -30.99
CA HIS A 952 -25.29 -34.22 -29.94
C HIS A 952 -26.14 -32.99 -30.28
N GLU A 953 -26.68 -32.34 -29.26
CA GLU A 953 -27.40 -31.07 -29.45
C GLU A 953 -26.42 -29.91 -29.31
N VAL A 954 -26.36 -29.04 -30.31
CA VAL A 954 -25.50 -27.85 -30.31
C VAL A 954 -26.38 -26.61 -30.44
N ILE A 955 -26.34 -25.74 -29.43
CA ILE A 955 -27.06 -24.45 -29.42
C ILE A 955 -26.07 -23.29 -29.46
N ILE A 956 -26.42 -22.18 -30.11
CA ILE A 956 -25.57 -20.98 -30.06
C ILE A 956 -25.62 -20.39 -28.66
N TRP A 957 -24.45 -20.18 -28.07
CA TRP A 957 -24.29 -19.49 -26.80
C TRP A 957 -24.09 -18.00 -27.05
N ASP A 958 -24.94 -17.18 -26.44
CA ASP A 958 -24.80 -15.72 -26.48
C ASP A 958 -23.49 -15.29 -25.80
N ALA A 959 -22.68 -14.47 -26.49
CA ALA A 959 -21.41 -13.93 -25.98
C ALA A 959 -21.49 -12.42 -25.68
N SER A 960 -22.67 -11.78 -25.76
CA SER A 960 -22.83 -10.32 -25.64
C SER A 960 -22.35 -9.73 -24.30
N ASP A 961 -22.31 -10.52 -23.23
CA ASP A 961 -21.83 -10.13 -21.90
C ASP A 961 -20.33 -10.40 -21.66
N HIS A 962 -19.62 -10.99 -22.62
CA HIS A 962 -18.20 -11.33 -22.48
C HIS A 962 -17.31 -10.11 -22.21
N LEU A 963 -17.64 -8.96 -22.81
CA LEU A 963 -16.92 -7.70 -22.60
C LEU A 963 -16.97 -7.22 -21.14
N ASP A 964 -18.04 -7.48 -20.41
CA ASP A 964 -18.17 -7.11 -18.98
C ASP A 964 -17.15 -7.91 -18.14
N TYR A 965 -17.07 -9.22 -18.37
CA TYR A 965 -16.10 -10.10 -17.72
C TYR A 965 -14.66 -9.69 -18.05
N ILE A 966 -14.37 -9.44 -19.34
CA ILE A 966 -13.03 -9.05 -19.79
C ILE A 966 -12.58 -7.73 -19.14
N ARG A 967 -13.44 -6.70 -19.15
CA ARG A 967 -13.13 -5.39 -18.54
C ARG A 967 -12.86 -5.50 -17.04
N LEU A 968 -13.67 -6.28 -16.31
CA LEU A 968 -13.43 -6.47 -14.88
C LEU A 968 -12.12 -7.22 -14.61
N MET A 969 -11.80 -8.21 -15.44
CA MET A 969 -10.53 -8.95 -15.34
C MET A 969 -9.31 -8.07 -15.64
N ASP A 970 -9.41 -7.15 -16.60
CA ASP A 970 -8.32 -6.20 -16.91
C ASP A 970 -8.06 -5.18 -15.80
N LEU A 971 -9.10 -4.76 -15.05
CA LEU A 971 -8.93 -3.96 -13.84
C LEU A 971 -8.20 -4.73 -12.74
N TYR A 972 -8.45 -6.04 -12.64
CA TYR A 972 -7.88 -6.90 -11.62
C TYR A 972 -6.36 -7.09 -11.75
N TYR A 973 -5.83 -7.13 -12.97
CA TYR A 973 -4.39 -7.24 -13.23
C TYR A 973 -3.56 -6.02 -12.78
N THR A 974 -4.17 -4.91 -12.37
CA THR A 974 -3.46 -3.67 -12.02
C THR A 974 -3.94 -3.04 -10.70
N VAL A 975 -4.54 -3.82 -9.78
CA VAL A 975 -5.13 -3.27 -8.53
C VAL A 975 -4.09 -2.73 -7.55
N ASP A 976 -2.89 -3.28 -7.54
CA ASP A 976 -1.71 -2.78 -6.82
C ASP A 976 -0.99 -1.66 -7.60
N GLY A 977 -1.44 -1.37 -8.82
CA GLY A 977 -0.77 -0.48 -9.76
C GLY A 977 0.52 -1.04 -10.37
N GLY A 978 0.81 -2.34 -10.21
CA GLY A 978 2.07 -2.97 -10.63
C GLY A 978 3.25 -2.70 -9.68
N GLU A 979 2.98 -2.53 -8.39
CA GLU A 979 3.98 -2.25 -7.35
C GLU A 979 4.88 -3.47 -7.07
N ASP A 980 4.30 -4.67 -6.95
CA ASP A 980 5.07 -5.89 -6.63
C ASP A 980 6.08 -6.20 -7.75
N ILE A 981 5.63 -6.13 -9.00
CA ILE A 981 6.47 -6.35 -10.19
C ILE A 981 7.59 -5.31 -10.30
N ARG A 982 7.30 -4.03 -10.01
CA ARG A 982 8.36 -2.99 -10.00
C ARG A 982 9.38 -3.23 -8.89
N ARG A 983 8.96 -3.78 -7.74
CA ARG A 983 9.86 -4.12 -6.63
C ARG A 983 10.80 -5.26 -7.01
N ASP A 984 10.27 -6.37 -7.53
CA ASP A 984 11.11 -7.49 -8.01
C ASP A 984 12.17 -7.03 -9.03
N ILE A 985 11.76 -6.27 -10.04
CA ILE A 985 12.66 -5.72 -11.08
C ILE A 985 13.72 -4.78 -10.49
N SER A 986 13.39 -4.03 -9.42
CA SER A 986 14.34 -3.11 -8.78
C SER A 986 15.46 -3.80 -7.99
N ILE A 987 15.36 -5.10 -7.70
CA ILE A 987 16.34 -5.83 -6.87
C ILE A 987 17.70 -5.96 -7.57
N ALA A 988 17.72 -6.39 -8.83
CA ALA A 988 18.94 -6.43 -9.64
C ALA A 988 19.05 -5.25 -10.62
N GLY A 989 17.96 -4.49 -10.83
CA GLY A 989 17.96 -3.32 -11.71
C GLY A 989 17.92 -3.68 -13.19
N GLU A 990 17.40 -4.86 -13.54
CA GLU A 990 17.20 -5.26 -14.93
C GLU A 990 16.15 -4.38 -15.64
N PRO A 991 16.16 -4.30 -16.98
CA PRO A 991 15.10 -3.61 -17.70
C PRO A 991 13.75 -4.32 -17.54
N CYS A 992 12.68 -3.54 -17.35
CA CYS A 992 11.32 -4.02 -17.54
C CYS A 992 11.05 -4.18 -19.05
N ILE A 993 10.57 -5.34 -19.48
CA ILE A 993 10.27 -5.54 -20.90
C ILE A 993 9.06 -4.67 -21.32
N PRO A 994 9.06 -4.05 -22.52
CA PRO A 994 8.07 -3.00 -22.88
C PRO A 994 6.61 -3.42 -22.73
N HIS A 995 6.29 -4.70 -22.91
CA HIS A 995 4.93 -5.24 -22.80
C HIS A 995 4.47 -5.42 -21.34
N VAL A 996 5.39 -5.78 -20.45
CA VAL A 996 5.15 -5.79 -19.01
C VAL A 996 5.05 -4.35 -18.52
N GLU A 997 5.96 -3.47 -18.91
CA GLU A 997 5.85 -2.03 -18.61
C GLU A 997 4.50 -1.43 -19.07
N ALA A 998 4.06 -1.78 -20.29
CA ALA A 998 2.75 -1.36 -20.80
C ALA A 998 1.56 -1.96 -20.03
N LEU A 999 1.72 -3.09 -19.33
CA LEU A 999 0.72 -3.60 -18.38
C LEU A 999 0.75 -2.79 -17.06
N LEU A 1000 1.94 -2.64 -16.46
CA LEU A 1000 2.14 -1.93 -15.20
C LEU A 1000 1.67 -0.46 -15.25
N ASN A 1001 1.75 0.17 -16.43
CA ASN A 1001 1.37 1.56 -16.63
C ASN A 1001 -0.10 1.76 -17.05
N ARG A 1002 -0.92 0.69 -17.19
CA ARG A 1002 -2.37 0.80 -17.47
C ARG A 1002 -3.18 1.27 -16.26
N GLY A 1003 -2.78 0.85 -15.06
CA GLY A 1003 -3.54 1.07 -13.82
C GLY A 1003 -2.74 1.83 -12.77
N LYS A 1004 -3.47 2.46 -11.86
CA LYS A 1004 -2.92 3.03 -10.62
C LYS A 1004 -3.36 2.15 -9.45
N PRO A 1005 -2.61 2.11 -8.33
CA PRO A 1005 -3.06 1.39 -7.14
C PRO A 1005 -4.42 1.93 -6.70
N ILE A 1006 -5.37 1.03 -6.47
CA ILE A 1006 -6.73 1.38 -6.02
C ILE A 1006 -6.86 1.22 -4.50
N SER A 1007 -7.80 1.95 -3.90
CA SER A 1007 -8.10 1.79 -2.48
C SER A 1007 -8.74 0.43 -2.17
N VAL A 1008 -8.62 -0.01 -0.91
CA VAL A 1008 -9.31 -1.21 -0.40
C VAL A 1008 -10.83 -1.12 -0.60
N TYR A 1009 -11.41 0.09 -0.56
CA TYR A 1009 -12.83 0.29 -0.82
C TYR A 1009 -13.20 0.03 -2.29
N GLU A 1010 -12.42 0.55 -3.24
CA GLU A 1010 -12.62 0.30 -4.68
C GLU A 1010 -12.43 -1.18 -5.00
N TYR A 1011 -11.39 -1.80 -4.42
CA TYR A 1011 -11.14 -3.23 -4.50
C TYR A 1011 -12.33 -4.09 -4.00
N TRP A 1012 -12.99 -3.68 -2.91
CA TRP A 1012 -14.23 -4.32 -2.45
C TRP A 1012 -15.39 -4.10 -3.43
N GLN A 1013 -15.48 -2.97 -4.13
CA GLN A 1013 -16.52 -2.77 -5.15
C GLN A 1013 -16.28 -3.66 -6.38
N LEU A 1014 -15.02 -3.81 -6.83
CA LEU A 1014 -14.67 -4.79 -7.88
C LEU A 1014 -15.07 -6.21 -7.46
N ASN A 1015 -14.80 -6.61 -6.21
CA ASN A 1015 -15.20 -7.92 -5.71
C ASN A 1015 -16.72 -8.14 -5.65
N LYS A 1016 -17.52 -7.10 -5.35
CA LYS A 1016 -18.99 -7.18 -5.50
C LYS A 1016 -19.42 -7.35 -6.96
N GLN A 1017 -18.82 -6.59 -7.87
CA GLN A 1017 -19.09 -6.71 -9.31
C GLN A 1017 -18.75 -8.11 -9.84
N LYS A 1018 -17.61 -8.68 -9.41
CA LYS A 1018 -17.19 -10.05 -9.75
C LYS A 1018 -18.23 -11.08 -9.32
N VAL A 1019 -18.71 -11.03 -8.07
CA VAL A 1019 -19.73 -11.96 -7.57
C VAL A 1019 -21.06 -11.79 -8.32
N ALA A 1020 -21.47 -10.55 -8.63
CA ALA A 1020 -22.66 -10.29 -9.44
C ALA A 1020 -22.54 -10.86 -10.87
N LEU A 1021 -21.38 -10.71 -11.51
CA LEU A 1021 -21.08 -11.25 -12.84
C LEU A 1021 -21.00 -12.79 -12.83
N GLN A 1022 -20.38 -13.39 -11.81
CA GLN A 1022 -20.38 -14.85 -11.60
C GLN A 1022 -21.80 -15.39 -11.44
N LYS A 1023 -22.67 -14.70 -10.68
CA LYS A 1023 -24.08 -15.07 -10.53
C LYS A 1023 -24.86 -14.94 -11.85
N LYS A 1024 -24.68 -13.84 -12.60
CA LYS A 1024 -25.25 -13.63 -13.94
C LYS A 1024 -24.90 -14.78 -14.89
N SER A 1025 -23.63 -15.18 -14.92
CA SER A 1025 -23.15 -16.30 -15.76
C SER A 1025 -23.78 -17.65 -15.35
N LEU A 1026 -23.86 -17.92 -14.04
CA LEU A 1026 -24.51 -19.13 -13.52
C LEU A 1026 -26.01 -19.17 -13.86
N ASP A 1027 -26.71 -18.04 -13.75
CA ASP A 1027 -28.13 -17.93 -14.10
C ASP A 1027 -28.36 -18.14 -15.60
N LYS A 1028 -27.50 -17.55 -16.45
CA LYS A 1028 -27.49 -17.78 -17.90
C LYS A 1028 -27.31 -19.27 -18.25
N TRP A 1029 -26.41 -19.97 -17.59
CA TRP A 1029 -26.27 -21.44 -17.76
C TRP A 1029 -27.47 -22.22 -17.23
N ASN A 1030 -28.03 -21.82 -16.09
CA ASN A 1030 -29.25 -22.44 -15.55
C ASN A 1030 -30.50 -22.16 -16.39
N ALA A 1031 -30.48 -21.13 -17.26
CA ALA A 1031 -31.51 -20.84 -18.26
C ALA A 1031 -31.25 -21.54 -19.62
N GLY A 1032 -30.00 -21.78 -19.99
CA GLY A 1032 -29.62 -22.47 -21.23
C GLY A 1032 -30.28 -23.85 -21.37
N ARG A 1033 -31.08 -24.03 -22.43
CA ARG A 1033 -31.74 -25.29 -22.77
C ARG A 1033 -31.57 -25.60 -24.25
N ALA A 1034 -31.41 -26.88 -24.54
CA ALA A 1034 -31.57 -27.41 -25.89
C ALA A 1034 -33.06 -27.50 -26.29
N PRO A 1035 -33.38 -27.67 -27.58
CA PRO A 1035 -34.74 -27.98 -28.02
C PRO A 1035 -35.36 -29.22 -27.36
N SER A 1036 -34.55 -30.20 -26.92
CA SER A 1036 -35.02 -31.35 -26.11
C SER A 1036 -35.45 -31.00 -24.68
N GLY A 1037 -35.30 -29.75 -24.23
CA GLY A 1037 -35.52 -29.33 -22.85
C GLY A 1037 -34.40 -29.73 -21.87
N ARG A 1038 -33.30 -30.35 -22.35
CA ARG A 1038 -32.12 -30.67 -21.55
C ARG A 1038 -31.26 -29.43 -21.28
N LEU A 1039 -30.59 -29.41 -20.12
CA LEU A 1039 -29.61 -28.40 -19.71
C LEU A 1039 -28.36 -28.48 -20.59
N VAL A 1040 -27.66 -27.34 -20.75
CA VAL A 1040 -26.30 -27.31 -21.33
C VAL A 1040 -25.33 -28.04 -20.42
N ASP A 1041 -24.62 -29.03 -20.95
CA ASP A 1041 -23.61 -29.81 -20.22
C ASP A 1041 -22.28 -29.05 -20.16
N VAL A 1042 -21.81 -28.56 -21.32
CA VAL A 1042 -20.53 -27.86 -21.51
C VAL A 1042 -20.65 -26.77 -22.58
N LEU A 1043 -19.69 -25.84 -22.60
CA LEU A 1043 -19.48 -24.92 -23.72
C LEU A 1043 -18.34 -25.40 -24.61
N LEU A 1044 -18.45 -25.15 -25.91
CA LEU A 1044 -17.39 -25.31 -26.90
C LEU A 1044 -17.07 -23.94 -27.49
N ALA A 1045 -15.80 -23.52 -27.41
CA ALA A 1045 -15.35 -22.20 -27.82
C ALA A 1045 -13.95 -22.24 -28.47
N PRO A 1046 -13.58 -21.24 -29.29
CA PRO A 1046 -12.19 -21.01 -29.67
C PRO A 1046 -11.29 -20.81 -28.44
N THR A 1047 -10.05 -21.31 -28.49
CA THR A 1047 -9.06 -21.03 -27.42
C THR A 1047 -8.39 -19.68 -27.62
N THR A 1048 -8.00 -19.39 -28.85
CA THR A 1048 -7.40 -18.12 -29.29
C THR A 1048 -8.07 -17.70 -30.60
N PRO A 1049 -8.16 -16.40 -30.93
CA PRO A 1049 -8.75 -15.95 -32.19
C PRO A 1049 -7.78 -16.05 -33.38
N HIS A 1050 -6.62 -16.67 -33.18
CA HIS A 1050 -5.51 -16.82 -34.12
C HIS A 1050 -4.74 -18.12 -33.84
N SER A 1051 -4.14 -18.71 -34.88
CA SER A 1051 -3.31 -19.92 -34.81
C SER A 1051 -1.81 -19.64 -34.57
N ALA A 1052 -1.36 -18.43 -34.88
CA ALA A 1052 0.02 -18.00 -34.73
C ALA A 1052 0.07 -16.49 -34.47
N VAL A 1053 1.06 -16.02 -33.71
CA VAL A 1053 1.33 -14.60 -33.52
C VAL A 1053 2.85 -14.35 -33.60
N PRO A 1054 3.34 -13.37 -34.39
CA PRO A 1054 4.73 -12.99 -34.38
C PRO A 1054 5.18 -12.51 -32.99
N HIS A 1055 6.48 -12.57 -32.74
CA HIS A 1055 7.04 -12.08 -31.49
C HIS A 1055 6.60 -10.66 -31.14
N ARG A 1056 6.36 -10.41 -29.84
CA ARG A 1056 5.86 -9.13 -29.29
C ARG A 1056 4.47 -8.72 -29.80
N GLY A 1057 3.78 -9.61 -30.51
CA GLY A 1057 2.54 -9.32 -31.21
C GLY A 1057 1.25 -9.54 -30.42
N VAL A 1058 1.23 -10.41 -29.39
CA VAL A 1058 -0.03 -10.86 -28.75
C VAL A 1058 -0.75 -9.73 -28.01
N ARG A 1059 -1.91 -9.26 -28.48
CA ARG A 1059 -2.66 -8.18 -27.80
C ARG A 1059 -3.97 -8.60 -27.13
N TRP A 1060 -4.43 -9.83 -27.36
CA TRP A 1060 -5.75 -10.28 -26.91
C TRP A 1060 -5.73 -11.65 -26.23
N VAL A 1061 -6.38 -11.75 -25.07
CA VAL A 1061 -6.57 -12.99 -24.29
C VAL A 1061 -8.00 -13.10 -23.73
N GLY A 1062 -8.98 -12.48 -24.40
CA GLY A 1062 -10.39 -12.46 -23.97
C GLY A 1062 -10.99 -13.86 -23.85
N TYR A 1063 -10.84 -14.66 -24.91
CA TYR A 1063 -11.25 -16.06 -25.02
C TYR A 1063 -10.87 -16.97 -23.85
N THR A 1064 -9.78 -16.67 -23.15
CA THR A 1064 -9.31 -17.49 -22.02
C THR A 1064 -9.58 -16.87 -20.66
N LYS A 1065 -9.42 -15.54 -20.50
CA LYS A 1065 -9.46 -14.87 -19.19
C LYS A 1065 -10.84 -14.88 -18.52
N ILE A 1066 -11.92 -14.93 -19.31
CA ILE A 1066 -13.30 -14.98 -18.79
C ILE A 1066 -13.48 -16.21 -17.87
N TRP A 1067 -12.94 -17.35 -18.30
CA TRP A 1067 -13.03 -18.61 -17.56
C TRP A 1067 -12.15 -18.64 -16.29
N ASN A 1068 -11.19 -17.70 -16.15
CA ASN A 1068 -10.49 -17.45 -14.89
C ASN A 1068 -11.34 -16.60 -13.94
N LEU A 1069 -11.93 -15.49 -14.43
CA LEU A 1069 -12.83 -14.66 -13.62
C LEU A 1069 -14.03 -15.44 -13.07
N LEU A 1070 -14.58 -16.36 -13.87
CA LEU A 1070 -15.68 -17.25 -13.47
C LEU A 1070 -15.22 -18.47 -12.65
N ASP A 1071 -13.90 -18.73 -12.59
CA ASP A 1071 -13.29 -19.93 -12.02
C ASP A 1071 -13.89 -21.24 -12.55
N TYR A 1072 -14.03 -21.31 -13.89
CA TYR A 1072 -14.62 -22.44 -14.61
C TYR A 1072 -13.51 -23.32 -15.20
N PRO A 1073 -13.55 -24.66 -15.03
CA PRO A 1073 -12.57 -25.56 -15.63
C PRO A 1073 -12.68 -25.54 -17.15
N ALA A 1074 -11.53 -25.53 -17.83
CA ALA A 1074 -11.43 -25.47 -19.29
C ALA A 1074 -10.24 -26.28 -19.80
N VAL A 1075 -10.50 -27.19 -20.74
CA VAL A 1075 -9.46 -27.96 -21.46
C VAL A 1075 -9.36 -27.47 -22.90
N THR A 1076 -8.15 -27.17 -23.36
CA THR A 1076 -7.88 -26.94 -24.79
C THR A 1076 -7.29 -28.18 -25.44
N PHE A 1077 -7.61 -28.39 -26.72
CA PHE A 1077 -7.14 -29.51 -27.53
C PHE A 1077 -7.08 -29.11 -29.02
N PRO A 1078 -6.17 -29.70 -29.80
CA PRO A 1078 -6.09 -29.52 -31.25
C PRO A 1078 -7.26 -30.19 -31.95
N VAL A 1079 -7.74 -29.57 -33.04
CA VAL A 1079 -8.82 -30.12 -33.88
C VAL A 1079 -8.48 -30.07 -35.37
N ASP A 1080 -7.75 -29.05 -35.82
CA ASP A 1080 -7.33 -28.90 -37.21
C ASP A 1080 -6.02 -28.09 -37.33
N GLN A 1081 -5.65 -27.71 -38.56
CA GLN A 1081 -4.55 -26.81 -38.89
C GLN A 1081 -4.97 -25.79 -39.97
N VAL A 1082 -4.24 -24.68 -40.06
CA VAL A 1082 -4.38 -23.69 -41.13
C VAL A 1082 -3.97 -24.31 -42.47
N ARG A 1083 -4.76 -24.08 -43.52
CA ARG A 1083 -4.48 -24.47 -44.91
C ARG A 1083 -4.59 -23.25 -45.82
N ALA A 1084 -3.45 -22.74 -46.27
CA ALA A 1084 -3.36 -21.55 -47.11
C ALA A 1084 -4.19 -21.60 -48.40
N GLU A 1085 -4.49 -22.82 -48.88
CA GLU A 1085 -5.28 -23.13 -50.09
C GLU A 1085 -6.79 -22.90 -49.96
N ILE A 1086 -7.33 -22.88 -48.73
CA ILE A 1086 -8.77 -22.73 -48.48
C ILE A 1086 -9.10 -21.65 -47.44
N ASP A 1087 -8.18 -21.37 -46.52
CA ASP A 1087 -8.36 -20.38 -45.46
C ASP A 1087 -8.04 -18.96 -45.95
N HIS A 1088 -8.66 -18.56 -47.06
CA HIS A 1088 -8.49 -17.21 -47.59
C HIS A 1088 -9.24 -16.15 -46.75
N ARG A 1089 -8.77 -14.90 -46.78
CA ARG A 1089 -9.60 -13.78 -46.30
C ARG A 1089 -10.86 -13.68 -47.18
N PRO A 1090 -12.05 -13.41 -46.60
CA PRO A 1090 -13.27 -13.11 -47.35
C PRO A 1090 -13.04 -12.05 -48.44
N ALA A 1091 -13.75 -12.18 -49.56
CA ALA A 1091 -13.70 -11.22 -50.66
C ALA A 1091 -14.31 -9.85 -50.29
N GLU A 1092 -15.27 -9.84 -49.35
CA GLU A 1092 -15.82 -8.63 -48.77
C GLU A 1092 -14.90 -8.07 -47.68
N ALA A 1093 -14.73 -6.75 -47.67
CA ALA A 1093 -13.92 -6.07 -46.66
C ALA A 1093 -14.58 -6.15 -45.27
N TYR A 1094 -14.01 -6.98 -44.39
CA TYR A 1094 -14.44 -7.05 -43.00
C TYR A 1094 -14.32 -5.68 -42.30
N GLN A 1095 -15.37 -5.27 -41.60
CA GLN A 1095 -15.37 -4.10 -40.74
C GLN A 1095 -15.09 -4.51 -39.28
N PRO A 1096 -13.93 -4.17 -38.70
CA PRO A 1096 -13.61 -4.56 -37.33
C PRO A 1096 -14.47 -3.83 -36.30
N ARG A 1097 -14.78 -4.52 -35.21
CA ARG A 1097 -15.59 -4.05 -34.08
C ARG A 1097 -14.88 -2.99 -33.23
N ASN A 1098 -13.54 -2.99 -33.22
CA ASN A 1098 -12.66 -2.10 -32.43
C ASN A 1098 -11.19 -2.28 -32.86
N ASP A 1099 -10.27 -1.52 -32.27
CA ASP A 1099 -8.83 -1.54 -32.61
C ASP A 1099 -8.13 -2.89 -32.36
N LEU A 1100 -8.56 -3.66 -31.35
CA LEU A 1100 -8.00 -4.98 -31.05
C LEU A 1100 -8.48 -6.02 -32.06
N ASP A 1101 -9.74 -5.91 -32.49
CA ASP A 1101 -10.29 -6.70 -33.58
C ASP A 1101 -9.63 -6.34 -34.93
N ALA A 1102 -9.39 -5.05 -35.19
CA ALA A 1102 -8.67 -4.59 -36.37
C ALA A 1102 -7.22 -5.09 -36.39
N TRP A 1103 -6.54 -5.08 -35.22
CA TRP A 1103 -5.23 -5.70 -35.08
C TRP A 1103 -5.29 -7.20 -35.36
N ASN A 1104 -6.22 -7.95 -34.75
CA ASN A 1104 -6.31 -9.39 -34.92
C ASN A 1104 -6.61 -9.75 -36.38
N TRP A 1105 -7.56 -9.06 -37.03
CA TRP A 1105 -7.87 -9.30 -38.44
C TRP A 1105 -6.70 -9.01 -39.37
N ASN A 1106 -5.96 -7.92 -39.13
CA ASN A 1106 -4.80 -7.58 -39.94
C ASN A 1106 -3.60 -8.50 -39.72
N LEU A 1107 -3.51 -9.16 -38.56
CA LEU A 1107 -2.53 -10.20 -38.27
C LEU A 1107 -2.62 -11.41 -39.21
N TYR A 1108 -3.80 -11.69 -39.77
CA TYR A 1108 -4.04 -12.96 -40.46
C TYR A 1108 -3.39 -13.03 -41.85
N ASP A 1109 -2.31 -13.78 -41.98
CA ASP A 1109 -1.70 -14.14 -43.25
C ASP A 1109 -1.76 -15.66 -43.48
N PRO A 1110 -2.54 -16.15 -44.46
CA PRO A 1110 -2.66 -17.58 -44.72
C PRO A 1110 -1.34 -18.28 -45.06
N GLN A 1111 -0.37 -17.56 -45.66
CA GLN A 1111 0.88 -18.15 -46.11
C GLN A 1111 1.86 -18.40 -44.96
N SER A 1112 2.21 -17.37 -44.18
CA SER A 1112 3.11 -17.53 -43.02
C SER A 1112 2.51 -18.36 -41.88
N MET A 1113 1.18 -18.44 -41.78
CA MET A 1113 0.49 -19.29 -40.81
C MET A 1113 0.17 -20.70 -41.30
N ASN A 1114 0.52 -21.07 -42.54
CA ASN A 1114 0.19 -22.39 -43.10
C ASN A 1114 0.74 -23.53 -42.23
N GLY A 1115 -0.09 -24.55 -41.96
CA GLY A 1115 0.28 -25.68 -41.10
C GLY A 1115 0.42 -25.36 -39.60
N HIS A 1116 0.13 -24.13 -39.15
CA HIS A 1116 -0.06 -23.88 -37.71
C HIS A 1116 -1.35 -24.55 -37.21
N PRO A 1117 -1.37 -25.01 -35.95
CA PRO A 1117 -2.51 -25.73 -35.39
C PRO A 1117 -3.71 -24.81 -35.13
N VAL A 1118 -4.88 -25.42 -35.05
CA VAL A 1118 -6.14 -24.81 -34.62
C VAL A 1118 -6.66 -25.61 -33.43
N ASN A 1119 -6.67 -24.97 -32.26
CA ASN A 1119 -7.24 -25.53 -31.04
C ASN A 1119 -8.58 -24.85 -30.69
N VAL A 1120 -9.45 -25.65 -30.10
CA VAL A 1120 -10.64 -25.18 -29.38
C VAL A 1120 -10.54 -25.58 -27.91
N GLN A 1121 -11.48 -25.10 -27.10
CA GLN A 1121 -11.59 -25.43 -25.69
C GLN A 1121 -13.02 -25.84 -25.32
N ILE A 1122 -13.11 -26.81 -24.41
CA ILE A 1122 -14.35 -27.19 -23.73
C ILE A 1122 -14.32 -26.61 -22.32
N ILE A 1123 -15.40 -25.93 -21.93
CA ILE A 1123 -15.55 -25.27 -20.63
C ILE A 1123 -16.74 -25.89 -19.89
N GLY A 1124 -16.58 -26.10 -18.58
CA GLY A 1124 -17.63 -26.56 -17.68
C GLY A 1124 -17.87 -25.61 -16.52
N ARG A 1125 -18.75 -26.01 -15.60
CA ARG A 1125 -19.02 -25.26 -14.37
C ARG A 1125 -17.88 -25.44 -13.36
N LYS A 1126 -17.69 -24.45 -12.49
CA LYS A 1126 -16.74 -24.51 -11.36
C LYS A 1126 -16.88 -25.85 -10.60
N LEU A 1127 -15.75 -26.52 -10.38
CA LEU A 1127 -15.59 -27.82 -9.71
C LEU A 1127 -16.30 -29.00 -10.41
N HIS A 1128 -16.45 -28.94 -11.73
CA HIS A 1128 -16.93 -30.04 -12.59
C HIS A 1128 -15.83 -30.52 -13.56
N GLU A 1129 -14.59 -30.67 -13.08
CA GLU A 1129 -13.44 -31.09 -13.91
C GLU A 1129 -13.71 -32.42 -14.66
N GLU A 1130 -14.37 -33.37 -13.99
CA GLU A 1130 -14.76 -34.68 -14.51
C GLU A 1130 -15.72 -34.58 -15.69
N VAL A 1131 -16.67 -33.64 -15.64
CA VAL A 1131 -17.63 -33.42 -16.72
C VAL A 1131 -16.93 -32.81 -17.94
N VAL A 1132 -15.99 -31.88 -17.72
CA VAL A 1132 -15.20 -31.25 -18.80
C VAL A 1132 -14.33 -32.27 -19.53
N LEU A 1133 -13.57 -33.07 -18.77
CA LEU A 1133 -12.66 -34.06 -19.32
C LEU A 1133 -13.40 -35.25 -19.95
N GLY A 1134 -14.53 -35.67 -19.37
CA GLY A 1134 -15.41 -36.67 -19.96
C GLY A 1134 -16.04 -36.19 -21.26
N ALA A 1135 -16.57 -34.95 -21.30
CA ALA A 1135 -17.11 -34.35 -22.53
C ALA A 1135 -16.02 -34.17 -23.60
N ALA A 1136 -14.81 -33.74 -23.23
CA ALA A 1136 -13.67 -33.68 -24.15
C ALA A 1136 -13.32 -35.07 -24.72
N SER A 1137 -13.45 -36.13 -23.93
CA SER A 1137 -13.23 -37.51 -24.40
C SER A 1137 -14.31 -37.96 -25.40
N VAL A 1138 -15.55 -37.46 -25.31
CA VAL A 1138 -16.59 -37.66 -26.34
C VAL A 1138 -16.27 -36.88 -27.60
N VAL A 1139 -15.99 -35.58 -27.46
CA VAL A 1139 -15.71 -34.68 -28.59
C VAL A 1139 -14.47 -35.14 -29.37
N GLU A 1140 -13.43 -35.63 -28.68
CA GLU A 1140 -12.25 -36.22 -29.30
C GLU A 1140 -12.57 -37.45 -30.15
N LYS A 1141 -13.34 -38.40 -29.62
CA LYS A 1141 -13.79 -39.58 -30.38
C LYS A 1141 -14.51 -39.18 -31.66
N VAL A 1142 -15.39 -38.17 -31.59
CA VAL A 1142 -16.15 -37.68 -32.75
C VAL A 1142 -15.26 -37.02 -33.81
N TRP A 1143 -14.32 -36.14 -33.42
CA TRP A 1143 -13.50 -35.45 -34.43
C TRP A 1143 -12.39 -36.34 -35.01
N ARG A 1144 -11.82 -37.25 -34.21
CA ARG A 1144 -10.82 -38.23 -34.68
C ARG A 1144 -11.40 -39.32 -35.57
N ALA A 1145 -12.65 -39.75 -35.34
CA ALA A 1145 -13.34 -40.72 -36.22
C ALA A 1145 -13.74 -40.15 -37.59
N ALA A 1146 -13.49 -38.86 -37.83
CA ALA A 1146 -13.78 -38.15 -39.07
C ALA A 1146 -12.51 -37.54 -39.70
N LYS A 1147 -11.36 -38.19 -39.46
CA LYS A 1147 -10.10 -38.08 -40.22
C LYS A 1147 -9.84 -39.44 -40.88
#